data_AF-A0A7J7IY57-F1
#
_entry.id   AF-A0A7J7IY57-F1
#
_cell.length_a   1.000
_cell.length_b   1.000
_cell.length_c   1.000
_cell.angle_alpha   90.00
_cell.angle_beta   90.00
_cell.angle_gamma   90.00
#
_symmetry.space_group_name_H-M   'P 1'
#
loop_
_entity.id
_entity.type
_entity.pdbx_description
1 polymer ?
#
loop_
_entity_poly.entity_id
_entity_poly.type
_entity_poly.pdbx_seq_one_letter_code
_entity_poly.pdbx_strand_id
1 'polypeptide(L)'
;MCVRRSTYCSLLLQTIFIGIYSSTLFAELLHGEKSASLTGVTSSSGVSPSTPLNKNTVKTTDECKKYLCKYGYLTCSCHQSTKRRKRQLPEEIFPIEYNPNSLSTTPDMAAADETGRQLTSPSLAHEEQIPCTDSDFVIALKKFQKNYQLPVSGLCDSNTTRQMSQKRCGQPDTVIDKLEGEDDDSLKQVRKKRSLSDMIEEAARLEEAKKRRKQLFQQYMDEIKEEKARPLGVPKNHKRTKRSTSKGLKKKRVSWRLMVNHEYLYISGEEQRSIMRMAFRYWSEVIPVCFYEHKDSNSEADIEIGFVEGVHLNCYRQFDGYGGEIAHKVDDDLHFDSSEQYTVELDSSTRLSLLLVAAHEIGHVLGLNHSTQVDSLMHAIYHELLDGTFQLSDHDRRQITSLYGPCNGSFNSVFDFVRTDLRTNRRMFNSYFFREDHVWKYQNNLERTTIGDPIRIDTNWDRSLKNIDTFLHYYKYNTSTSRFYDEHLFFKGSSYYLYNAHTHVVEQSGRISQKYPSYNSTFSIPSNLDAAFFDFRRRVSLIYFFKGRKVYSYNYQPGSSHQCCTSVQNIVDLFPPATPDDLHSENSYETGIDTAYYSNSKRNLYFIKGDDVWVDELFSSNSNSHGHRMKYVGKWYNLWFYICDADCPA
;
A
#
# COMPACT_ATOMS: atom_id res chain seq x y z
N MET A 1 -72.29 33.44 39.00
CA MET A 1 -73.34 32.40 38.95
C MET A 1 -72.99 31.51 37.76
N CYS A 2 -72.46 30.30 37.98
CA CYS A 2 -73.21 29.03 38.05
C CYS A 2 -73.73 28.56 36.66
N VAL A 3 -73.54 27.30 36.19
CA VAL A 3 -73.03 26.09 36.89
C VAL A 3 -72.72 24.89 35.94
N ARG A 4 -71.72 24.03 36.29
CA ARG A 4 -71.48 22.59 35.88
C ARG A 4 -71.24 22.28 34.37
N ARG A 5 -70.55 21.23 33.90
CA ARG A 5 -69.76 20.05 34.41
C ARG A 5 -68.91 19.49 33.20
N SER A 6 -67.99 18.51 33.24
CA SER A 6 -67.34 17.63 34.24
C SER A 6 -66.07 16.94 33.64
N THR A 7 -65.06 16.58 34.47
CA THR A 7 -64.16 15.36 34.45
C THR A 7 -63.46 14.85 33.16
N TYR A 8 -62.22 14.32 33.13
CA TYR A 8 -61.08 14.08 34.05
C TYR A 8 -59.79 14.02 33.14
N CYS A 9 -58.64 14.66 33.40
CA CYS A 9 -57.58 14.45 34.43
C CYS A 9 -56.53 13.35 34.09
N SER A 10 -55.23 13.39 34.44
CA SER A 10 -54.12 14.41 34.41
C SER A 10 -52.86 13.80 35.11
N LEU A 11 -51.68 14.46 35.00
CA LEU A 11 -50.45 14.30 35.83
C LEU A 11 -49.64 12.97 35.73
N LEU A 12 -48.37 12.86 36.16
CA LEU A 12 -47.14 13.68 36.05
C LEU A 12 -45.97 12.97 36.81
N LEU A 13 -44.72 13.14 36.34
CA LEU A 13 -43.43 13.10 37.09
C LEU A 13 -42.88 11.82 37.81
N GLN A 14 -41.53 11.78 37.83
CA GLN A 14 -40.60 11.30 38.88
C GLN A 14 -40.11 9.81 38.99
N THR A 15 -38.86 9.55 38.52
CA THR A 15 -37.73 8.89 39.27
C THR A 15 -37.81 7.36 39.65
N ILE A 16 -36.78 6.57 40.06
CA ILE A 16 -35.31 6.72 40.26
C ILE A 16 -34.52 5.35 40.24
N PHE A 17 -33.21 5.37 39.88
CA PHE A 17 -32.06 4.49 40.28
C PHE A 17 -31.85 2.99 39.87
N ILE A 18 -30.55 2.69 39.61
CA ILE A 18 -29.73 1.46 39.87
C ILE A 18 -30.09 0.12 39.15
N GLY A 19 -29.15 -0.67 38.61
CA GLY A 19 -27.69 -0.46 38.46
C GLY A 19 -26.89 -1.73 38.04
N ILE A 20 -25.56 -1.55 37.97
CA ILE A 20 -24.44 -2.52 38.02
C ILE A 20 -24.72 -4.00 37.70
N TYR A 21 -24.06 -4.55 36.66
CA TYR A 21 -23.30 -5.81 36.80
C TYR A 21 -22.01 -5.79 35.95
N SER A 22 -20.92 -6.20 36.58
CA SER A 22 -19.60 -6.43 35.99
C SER A 22 -19.32 -7.93 35.95
N SER A 23 -18.41 -8.34 35.06
CA SER A 23 -17.56 -9.54 35.16
C SER A 23 -18.22 -10.90 35.42
N THR A 24 -18.19 -11.77 34.42
CA THR A 24 -17.39 -13.02 34.44
C THR A 24 -17.27 -13.60 33.02
N LEU A 25 -16.06 -13.78 32.52
CA LEU A 25 -15.79 -14.58 31.32
C LEU A 25 -14.38 -15.18 31.44
N PHE A 26 -14.27 -16.25 32.23
CA PHE A 26 -13.07 -17.06 32.34
C PHE A 26 -13.43 -18.49 32.79
N ALA A 27 -12.83 -19.48 32.10
CA ALA A 27 -12.82 -20.92 32.39
C ALA A 27 -14.17 -21.66 32.48
N GLU A 28 -14.40 -22.59 31.55
CA GLU A 28 -14.34 -24.01 31.91
C GLU A 28 -14.04 -24.90 30.68
N LEU A 29 -12.88 -25.55 30.71
CA LEU A 29 -12.61 -26.80 29.99
C LEU A 29 -12.93 -27.93 30.98
N LEU A 30 -13.75 -28.91 30.58
CA LEU A 30 -13.42 -30.35 30.64
C LEU A 30 -14.62 -31.26 30.30
N HIS A 31 -14.28 -32.41 29.73
CA HIS A 31 -15.04 -33.61 29.35
C HIS A 31 -16.54 -33.79 29.68
N GLY A 32 -17.24 -34.36 28.69
CA GLY A 32 -18.50 -35.08 28.89
C GLY A 32 -18.95 -35.84 27.63
N GLU A 33 -18.47 -37.08 27.43
CA GLU A 33 -19.06 -37.97 26.43
C GLU A 33 -20.54 -38.24 26.77
N LYS A 34 -21.46 -37.97 25.82
CA LYS A 34 -22.76 -38.66 25.79
C LYS A 34 -23.16 -38.99 24.36
N SER A 35 -23.22 -40.29 24.10
CA SER A 35 -23.90 -40.87 22.95
C SER A 35 -25.39 -40.52 22.95
N ALA A 36 -25.90 -39.98 21.84
CA ALA A 36 -27.33 -39.90 21.57
C ALA A 36 -27.58 -40.38 20.13
N SER A 37 -28.10 -41.61 20.01
CA SER A 37 -28.62 -42.13 18.75
C SER A 37 -29.87 -41.33 18.38
N LEU A 38 -29.90 -40.77 17.17
CA LEU A 38 -31.12 -40.25 16.55
C LEU A 38 -31.14 -40.65 15.08
N THR A 39 -32.20 -41.34 14.72
CA THR A 39 -32.35 -42.10 13.47
C THR A 39 -32.88 -41.25 12.32
N GLY A 40 -32.28 -41.41 11.15
CA GLY A 40 -33.01 -41.44 9.88
C GLY A 40 -33.60 -40.12 9.36
N VAL A 41 -32.79 -39.35 8.63
CA VAL A 41 -33.26 -38.56 7.49
C VAL A 41 -32.34 -38.85 6.30
N THR A 42 -32.94 -39.13 5.14
CA THR A 42 -32.23 -39.55 3.92
C THR A 42 -31.41 -38.41 3.32
N SER A 43 -30.09 -38.55 3.30
CA SER A 43 -29.19 -37.66 2.56
C SER A 43 -29.03 -38.14 1.11
N SER A 44 -29.29 -37.25 0.16
CA SER A 44 -28.82 -37.39 -1.21
C SER A 44 -27.29 -37.28 -1.24
N SER A 45 -26.67 -38.02 -2.17
CA SER A 45 -25.22 -38.14 -2.30
C SER A 45 -24.57 -36.86 -2.87
N GLY A 46 -24.40 -35.84 -2.04
CA GLY A 46 -23.52 -34.71 -2.31
C GLY A 46 -22.07 -35.12 -2.08
N VAL A 47 -21.33 -35.40 -3.16
CA VAL A 47 -19.89 -35.67 -3.09
C VAL A 47 -19.18 -34.36 -2.76
N SER A 48 -18.71 -34.21 -1.52
CA SER A 48 -17.73 -33.18 -1.18
C SER A 48 -16.43 -33.47 -1.96
N PRO A 49 -15.88 -32.52 -2.73
CA PRO A 49 -14.62 -32.74 -3.42
C PRO A 49 -13.51 -32.95 -2.39
N SER A 50 -12.83 -34.09 -2.47
CA SER A 50 -11.67 -34.37 -1.61
C SER A 50 -10.58 -33.31 -1.84
N THR A 51 -10.06 -32.73 -0.76
CA THR A 51 -8.90 -31.83 -0.84
C THR A 51 -7.75 -32.57 -1.53
N PRO A 52 -7.12 -32.01 -2.58
CA PRO A 52 -6.04 -32.71 -3.26
C PRO A 52 -4.91 -33.04 -2.28
N LEU A 53 -4.33 -34.24 -2.40
CA LEU A 53 -3.26 -34.67 -1.52
C LEU A 53 -1.97 -33.94 -1.92
N ASN A 54 -1.37 -33.17 -1.01
CA ASN A 54 -0.04 -32.57 -1.22
C ASN A 54 1.01 -33.70 -1.37
N LYS A 55 1.45 -33.93 -2.61
CA LYS A 55 2.46 -34.95 -2.94
C LYS A 55 3.88 -34.45 -2.66
N ASN A 56 4.07 -33.14 -2.59
CA ASN A 56 5.36 -32.45 -2.42
C ASN A 56 5.75 -32.31 -0.94
N THR A 57 5.49 -33.37 -0.15
CA THR A 57 5.87 -33.44 1.26
C THR A 57 7.26 -34.06 1.43
N VAL A 58 8.22 -33.26 1.89
CA VAL A 58 9.61 -33.67 2.18
C VAL A 58 9.62 -34.58 3.41
N LYS A 59 10.20 -35.78 3.30
CA LYS A 59 10.27 -36.78 4.37
C LYS A 59 11.65 -37.41 4.54
N THR A 60 12.48 -37.37 3.50
CA THR A 60 13.78 -38.04 3.44
C THR A 60 14.94 -37.07 3.26
N THR A 61 16.15 -37.49 3.64
CA THR A 61 17.38 -36.71 3.46
C THR A 61 17.65 -36.35 1.99
N ASP A 62 17.28 -37.23 1.05
CA ASP A 62 17.46 -36.97 -0.38
C ASP A 62 16.47 -35.93 -0.91
N GLU A 63 15.25 -35.88 -0.37
CA GLU A 63 14.30 -34.80 -0.66
C GLU A 63 14.77 -33.48 -0.03
N CYS A 64 15.33 -33.48 1.18
CA CYS A 64 16.04 -32.32 1.75
C CYS A 64 17.19 -31.84 0.82
N LYS A 65 18.03 -32.75 0.29
CA LYS A 65 19.09 -32.42 -0.68
C LYS A 65 18.52 -31.77 -1.95
N LYS A 66 17.46 -32.34 -2.54
CA LYS A 66 16.77 -31.78 -3.72
C LYS A 66 16.13 -30.42 -3.43
N TYR A 67 15.54 -30.22 -2.26
CA TYR A 67 14.93 -28.96 -1.84
C TYR A 67 15.98 -27.84 -1.72
N LEU A 68 17.09 -28.09 -1.01
CA LEU A 68 18.18 -27.12 -0.85
C LEU A 68 18.79 -26.73 -2.20
N CYS A 69 18.89 -27.68 -3.14
CA CYS A 69 19.25 -27.43 -4.52
C CYS A 69 18.23 -26.52 -5.25
N LYS A 70 16.94 -26.88 -5.24
CA LYS A 70 15.87 -26.15 -5.93
C LYS A 70 15.81 -24.68 -5.49
N TYR A 71 16.00 -24.42 -4.20
CA TYR A 71 15.89 -23.08 -3.62
C TYR A 71 17.25 -22.40 -3.32
N GLY A 72 18.35 -22.87 -3.93
CA GLY A 72 19.62 -22.15 -3.99
C GLY A 72 20.48 -22.13 -2.72
N TYR A 73 20.21 -23.01 -1.75
CA TYR A 73 21.09 -23.22 -0.59
C TYR A 73 22.30 -24.09 -0.92
N LEU A 74 22.17 -24.95 -1.94
CA LEU A 74 23.21 -25.87 -2.39
C LEU A 74 23.52 -25.57 -3.87
N THR A 75 24.80 -25.40 -4.20
CA THR A 75 25.27 -24.91 -5.53
C THR A 75 26.10 -25.93 -6.30
N CYS A 76 26.70 -26.90 -5.61
CA CYS A 76 27.35 -28.08 -6.19
C CYS A 76 26.31 -29.00 -6.86
N SER A 77 26.75 -29.80 -7.85
CA SER A 77 25.94 -30.51 -8.86
C SER A 77 24.48 -30.87 -8.54
N CYS A 78 23.60 -29.87 -8.54
CA CYS A 78 22.16 -30.03 -8.43
C CYS A 78 21.61 -30.60 -9.74
N HIS A 79 21.21 -31.88 -9.70
CA HIS A 79 20.83 -32.61 -10.89
C HIS A 79 19.44 -32.19 -11.39
N GLN A 80 19.39 -31.21 -12.30
CA GLN A 80 18.24 -30.98 -13.18
C GLN A 80 18.68 -30.86 -14.63
N SER A 81 18.15 -31.75 -15.47
CA SER A 81 18.41 -31.80 -16.89
C SER A 81 17.58 -30.76 -17.65
N THR A 82 17.99 -29.49 -17.64
CA THR A 82 17.54 -28.52 -18.63
C THR A 82 18.64 -28.25 -19.64
N LYS A 83 18.59 -28.98 -20.77
CA LYS A 83 19.41 -28.64 -21.93
C LYS A 83 19.07 -27.19 -22.32
N ARG A 84 20.02 -26.27 -22.16
CA ARG A 84 20.01 -24.96 -22.85
C ARG A 84 20.00 -25.21 -24.36
N ARG A 85 18.83 -25.49 -24.93
CA ARG A 85 18.60 -25.30 -26.36
C ARG A 85 18.74 -23.80 -26.61
N LYS A 86 19.86 -23.41 -27.24
CA LYS A 86 20.00 -22.06 -27.80
C LYS A 86 18.76 -21.75 -28.62
N ARG A 87 18.29 -20.50 -28.59
CA ARG A 87 17.27 -19.99 -29.51
C ARG A 87 17.71 -20.31 -30.94
N GLN A 88 17.09 -21.33 -31.52
CA GLN A 88 17.04 -21.51 -32.96
C GLN A 88 15.68 -20.94 -33.35
N LEU A 89 15.67 -19.82 -34.08
CA LEU A 89 14.43 -19.29 -34.62
C LEU A 89 13.82 -20.39 -35.53
N PRO A 90 12.49 -20.60 -35.51
CA PRO A 90 11.86 -21.43 -36.52
C PRO A 90 12.12 -20.80 -37.89
N GLU A 91 12.68 -21.59 -38.81
CA GLU A 91 12.67 -21.23 -40.23
C GLU A 91 11.21 -21.20 -40.71
N GLU A 92 10.85 -20.17 -41.46
CA GLU A 92 9.50 -20.00 -41.98
C GLU A 92 9.20 -21.09 -43.02
N ILE A 93 8.17 -21.91 -42.75
CA ILE A 93 7.68 -22.89 -43.72
C ILE A 93 6.89 -22.15 -44.79
N PHE A 94 7.57 -21.72 -45.85
CA PHE A 94 6.93 -21.29 -47.08
C PHE A 94 6.52 -22.51 -47.92
N PRO A 95 5.33 -22.51 -48.56
CA PRO A 95 4.96 -23.57 -49.50
C PRO A 95 5.84 -23.54 -50.74
N ILE A 96 6.39 -24.70 -51.11
CA ILE A 96 7.19 -24.84 -52.34
C ILE A 96 6.24 -25.06 -53.53
N GLU A 97 6.15 -24.08 -54.43
CA GLU A 97 5.70 -24.34 -55.80
C GLU A 97 6.84 -24.96 -56.63
N TYR A 98 6.49 -25.94 -57.46
CA TYR A 98 7.43 -26.77 -58.20
C TYR A 98 7.61 -26.27 -59.63
N ASN A 99 8.82 -25.87 -60.02
CA ASN A 99 9.17 -25.60 -61.42
C ASN A 99 10.62 -26.02 -61.73
N PRO A 100 10.85 -27.08 -62.53
CA PRO A 100 12.19 -27.51 -62.92
C PRO A 100 12.58 -26.97 -64.31
N ASN A 101 13.75 -26.32 -64.45
CA ASN A 101 14.70 -26.49 -65.58
C ASN A 101 15.90 -25.51 -65.53
N SER A 102 17.00 -25.90 -66.20
CA SER A 102 18.32 -25.21 -66.37
C SER A 102 19.11 -24.95 -65.07
N LEU A 103 20.31 -25.48 -64.80
CA LEU A 103 21.45 -26.04 -65.57
C LEU A 103 22.42 -25.00 -66.18
N SER A 104 23.73 -25.24 -65.97
CA SER A 104 24.92 -24.50 -66.50
C SER A 104 25.22 -23.14 -65.82
N THR A 105 26.45 -22.60 -65.71
CA THR A 105 27.84 -23.15 -65.68
C THR A 105 28.79 -22.10 -65.04
N THR A 106 29.95 -22.57 -64.54
CA THR A 106 31.22 -21.88 -64.14
C THR A 106 31.79 -20.81 -65.11
N PRO A 107 32.91 -20.10 -64.83
CA PRO A 107 33.74 -19.93 -63.59
C PRO A 107 34.11 -18.44 -63.27
N ASP A 108 34.86 -18.16 -62.18
CA ASP A 108 36.26 -17.65 -62.25
C ASP A 108 36.85 -17.18 -60.91
N MET A 109 38.20 -17.19 -60.83
CA MET A 109 39.00 -16.88 -59.64
C MET A 109 39.79 -15.57 -59.82
N ALA A 110 39.92 -14.77 -58.76
CA ALA A 110 41.00 -13.78 -58.61
C ALA A 110 41.28 -13.53 -57.12
N ALA A 111 42.54 -13.26 -56.77
CA ALA A 111 43.06 -13.33 -55.40
C ALA A 111 43.63 -11.99 -54.88
N ALA A 112 43.58 -11.81 -53.56
CA ALA A 112 44.38 -10.92 -52.69
C ALA A 112 43.89 -11.09 -51.24
N ASP A 113 44.67 -11.07 -50.16
CA ASP A 113 46.14 -11.09 -49.98
C ASP A 113 46.42 -11.63 -48.56
N GLU A 114 47.59 -12.21 -48.29
CA GLU A 114 47.93 -12.82 -47.00
C GLU A 114 48.64 -11.85 -46.04
N THR A 115 48.08 -11.63 -44.85
CA THR A 115 48.92 -11.43 -43.64
C THR A 115 48.29 -12.11 -42.43
N GLY A 116 48.83 -13.26 -42.05
CA GLY A 116 48.35 -14.02 -40.90
C GLY A 116 48.76 -13.41 -39.56
N ARG A 117 47.82 -13.36 -38.61
CA ARG A 117 48.15 -13.30 -37.18
C ARG A 117 47.28 -14.28 -36.39
N GLN A 118 47.79 -15.50 -36.28
CA GLN A 118 47.12 -16.63 -35.64
C GLN A 118 47.09 -16.45 -34.12
N LEU A 119 46.00 -15.89 -33.60
CA LEU A 119 45.66 -15.94 -32.18
C LEU A 119 44.70 -17.11 -31.96
N THR A 120 45.23 -18.22 -31.47
CA THR A 120 44.46 -19.40 -31.07
C THR A 120 43.52 -19.04 -29.92
N SER A 121 42.22 -19.11 -30.17
CA SER A 121 41.21 -19.07 -29.11
C SER A 121 41.34 -20.32 -28.22
N PRO A 122 41.21 -20.21 -26.89
CA PRO A 122 41.25 -21.37 -26.00
C PRO A 122 40.08 -22.32 -26.30
N SER A 123 40.35 -23.62 -26.34
CA SER A 123 39.30 -24.64 -26.39
C SER A 123 38.38 -24.53 -25.18
N LEU A 124 37.08 -24.76 -25.37
CA LEU A 124 36.12 -24.82 -24.27
C LEU A 124 36.59 -25.81 -23.20
N ALA A 125 36.87 -25.30 -22.00
CA ALA A 125 36.91 -26.14 -20.82
C ALA A 125 35.49 -26.68 -20.57
N HIS A 126 35.36 -28.00 -20.43
CA HIS A 126 34.20 -28.57 -19.79
C HIS A 126 34.20 -28.09 -18.33
N GLU A 127 33.11 -27.46 -17.88
CA GLU A 127 32.87 -27.28 -16.44
C GLU A 127 32.71 -28.67 -15.82
N GLU A 128 33.74 -29.14 -15.11
CA GLU A 128 33.63 -30.34 -14.30
C GLU A 128 32.63 -30.11 -13.18
N GLN A 129 31.59 -30.93 -13.18
CA GLN A 129 30.51 -30.92 -12.21
C GLN A 129 31.00 -31.41 -10.85
N ILE A 130 31.44 -30.48 -9.98
CA ILE A 130 31.91 -30.80 -8.63
C ILE A 130 30.77 -31.44 -7.82
N PRO A 131 30.89 -32.72 -7.41
CA PRO A 131 29.85 -33.38 -6.62
C PRO A 131 29.80 -32.79 -5.21
N CYS A 132 28.60 -32.60 -4.68
CA CYS A 132 28.42 -32.11 -3.31
C CYS A 132 29.03 -33.05 -2.28
N THR A 133 29.78 -32.51 -1.33
CA THR A 133 30.16 -33.24 -0.12
C THR A 133 29.01 -33.25 0.89
N ASP A 134 29.00 -34.21 1.81
CA ASP A 134 28.05 -34.16 2.93
C ASP A 134 28.29 -32.96 3.86
N SER A 135 29.49 -32.37 3.84
CA SER A 135 29.77 -31.10 4.53
C SER A 135 28.99 -29.94 3.91
N ASP A 136 28.96 -29.84 2.58
CA ASP A 136 28.21 -28.80 1.86
C ASP A 136 26.71 -28.90 2.16
N PHE A 137 26.18 -30.13 2.18
CA PHE A 137 24.80 -30.39 2.57
C PHE A 137 24.49 -29.93 4.00
N VAL A 138 25.34 -30.26 4.98
CA VAL A 138 25.14 -29.84 6.38
C VAL A 138 25.24 -28.32 6.53
N ILE A 139 26.14 -27.64 5.80
CA ILE A 139 26.26 -26.18 5.79
C ILE A 139 24.98 -25.54 5.20
N ALA A 140 24.54 -26.02 4.03
CA ALA A 140 23.31 -25.55 3.38
C ALA A 140 22.07 -25.73 4.26
N LEU A 141 21.96 -26.88 4.95
CA LEU A 141 20.84 -27.19 5.83
C LEU A 141 20.85 -26.32 7.11
N LYS A 142 22.03 -26.05 7.68
CA LYS A 142 22.17 -25.08 8.78
C LYS A 142 21.79 -23.66 8.37
N LYS A 143 22.13 -23.25 7.13
CA LYS A 143 21.70 -21.94 6.60
C LYS A 143 20.17 -21.87 6.45
N PHE A 144 19.53 -22.91 5.91
CA PHE A 144 18.07 -23.00 5.86
C PHE A 144 17.44 -22.91 7.26
N GLN A 145 17.92 -23.71 8.22
CA GLN A 145 17.40 -23.70 9.59
C GLN A 145 17.54 -22.33 10.26
N LYS A 146 18.68 -21.65 10.07
CA LYS A 146 18.88 -20.27 10.56
C LYS A 146 17.88 -19.29 9.93
N ASN A 147 17.69 -19.36 8.61
CA ASN A 147 16.80 -18.46 7.86
C ASN A 147 15.32 -18.58 8.31
N TYR A 148 14.86 -19.79 8.63
CA TYR A 148 13.50 -20.07 9.10
C TYR A 148 13.39 -20.20 10.62
N GLN A 149 14.38 -19.70 11.38
CA GLN A 149 14.35 -19.62 12.84
C GLN A 149 14.13 -20.99 13.54
N LEU A 150 14.54 -22.08 12.88
CA LEU A 150 14.49 -23.45 13.39
C LEU A 150 15.72 -23.76 14.26
N PRO A 151 15.66 -24.78 15.14
CA PRO A 151 16.84 -25.30 15.81
C PRO A 151 17.91 -25.72 14.80
N VAL A 152 19.10 -25.10 14.89
CA VAL A 152 20.20 -25.30 13.91
C VAL A 152 20.95 -26.60 14.20
N SER A 153 20.32 -27.73 13.84
CA SER A 153 20.85 -29.08 14.02
C SER A 153 21.83 -29.49 12.91
N GLY A 154 21.64 -28.98 11.68
CA GLY A 154 22.27 -29.52 10.47
C GLY A 154 21.75 -30.90 10.06
N LEU A 155 20.59 -31.32 10.60
CA LEU A 155 19.92 -32.60 10.31
C LEU A 155 18.57 -32.35 9.62
N CYS A 156 18.16 -33.26 8.74
CA CYS A 156 16.85 -33.23 8.07
C CYS A 156 15.78 -33.76 9.05
N ASP A 157 15.58 -33.04 10.16
CA ASP A 157 14.68 -33.42 11.25
C ASP A 157 13.20 -33.11 10.97
N SER A 158 12.30 -33.52 11.88
CA SER A 158 10.85 -33.37 11.71
C SER A 158 10.38 -31.92 11.63
N ASN A 159 11.09 -30.98 12.26
CA ASN A 159 10.77 -29.55 12.17
C ASN A 159 11.20 -29.00 10.80
N THR A 160 12.41 -29.38 10.37
CA THR A 160 13.00 -28.98 9.08
C THR A 160 12.18 -29.51 7.90
N THR A 161 11.84 -30.80 7.92
CA THR A 161 11.00 -31.44 6.89
C THR A 161 9.57 -30.88 6.86
N ARG A 162 8.98 -30.57 8.02
CA ARG A 162 7.69 -29.88 8.12
C ARG A 162 7.75 -28.49 7.48
N GLN A 163 8.78 -27.70 7.73
CA GLN A 163 8.98 -26.39 7.12
C GLN A 163 9.14 -26.49 5.60
N MET A 164 10.01 -27.41 5.14
CA MET A 164 10.24 -27.65 3.70
C MET A 164 9.00 -28.16 2.96
N SER A 165 8.02 -28.75 3.66
CA SER A 165 6.76 -29.24 3.08
C SER A 165 5.67 -28.18 2.94
N GLN A 166 5.90 -26.94 3.36
CA GLN A 166 4.92 -25.86 3.28
C GLN A 166 4.84 -25.24 1.87
N LYS A 167 3.66 -24.73 1.52
CA LYS A 167 3.40 -23.99 0.28
C LYS A 167 4.28 -22.73 0.23
N ARG A 168 5.06 -22.57 -0.83
CA ARG A 168 6.07 -21.50 -0.96
C ARG A 168 6.22 -20.95 -2.38
N CYS A 169 6.89 -19.81 -2.49
CA CYS A 169 7.37 -19.25 -3.74
C CYS A 169 8.46 -20.15 -4.37
N GLY A 170 8.46 -20.20 -5.71
CA GLY A 170 9.42 -20.89 -6.56
C GLY A 170 10.79 -20.22 -6.70
N GLN A 171 10.98 -19.01 -6.18
CA GLN A 171 12.28 -18.35 -6.24
C GLN A 171 13.29 -18.98 -5.27
N PRO A 172 14.59 -19.00 -5.64
CA PRO A 172 15.65 -19.34 -4.71
C PRO A 172 15.77 -18.32 -3.57
N ASP A 173 16.13 -18.80 -2.38
CA ASP A 173 16.35 -17.99 -1.18
C ASP A 173 17.72 -17.31 -1.25
N THR A 174 17.90 -16.42 -2.24
CA THR A 174 19.10 -15.59 -2.40
C THR A 174 19.13 -14.48 -1.33
N VAL A 175 19.35 -14.90 -0.09
CA VAL A 175 19.62 -13.98 1.03
C VAL A 175 20.89 -13.21 0.70
N ILE A 176 20.72 -11.91 0.43
CA ILE A 176 21.83 -10.97 0.37
C ILE A 176 22.14 -10.60 1.82
N ASP A 177 23.18 -11.22 2.38
CA ASP A 177 23.77 -10.86 3.67
C ASP A 177 24.48 -9.47 3.57
N LYS A 178 23.72 -8.41 3.24
CA LYS A 178 24.18 -7.01 3.18
C LYS A 178 23.12 -6.03 3.67
N LEU A 179 22.73 -6.17 4.94
CA LEU A 179 22.65 -5.06 5.88
C LEU A 179 23.14 -5.53 7.28
N GLU A 180 24.27 -6.23 7.32
CA GLU A 180 25.06 -6.30 8.57
C GLU A 180 25.66 -4.90 8.80
N GLY A 181 24.95 -4.06 9.56
CA GLY A 181 25.32 -2.65 9.73
C GLY A 181 24.24 -1.71 10.30
N GLU A 182 23.00 -2.18 10.48
CA GLU A 182 22.01 -1.48 11.32
C GLU A 182 21.80 -2.27 12.62
N ASP A 183 21.86 -1.57 13.76
CA ASP A 183 21.96 -2.18 15.08
C ASP A 183 20.79 -3.11 15.44
N ASP A 184 21.14 -4.18 16.17
CA ASP A 184 20.24 -5.06 16.92
C ASP A 184 19.66 -4.34 18.17
N ASP A 185 18.99 -3.21 17.92
CA ASP A 185 18.21 -2.45 18.89
C ASP A 185 16.71 -2.46 18.56
N SER A 186 16.34 -2.87 17.33
CA SER A 186 14.93 -3.08 16.94
C SER A 186 14.28 -4.27 17.67
N LEU A 187 15.06 -5.28 18.07
CA LEU A 187 14.61 -6.36 18.97
C LEU A 187 14.57 -5.95 20.45
N LYS A 188 15.01 -4.72 20.80
CA LYS A 188 14.67 -4.07 22.07
C LYS A 188 13.37 -3.26 22.02
N GLN A 189 12.40 -3.70 21.20
CA GLN A 189 11.02 -3.65 21.68
C GLN A 189 10.89 -4.56 22.92
N VAL A 190 11.26 -3.97 24.07
CA VAL A 190 10.74 -4.36 25.39
C VAL A 190 9.28 -4.76 25.19
N ARG A 191 8.91 -5.98 25.58
CA ARG A 191 7.52 -6.47 25.61
C ARG A 191 6.70 -5.62 26.58
N LYS A 192 6.42 -4.39 26.18
CA LYS A 192 5.52 -3.46 26.83
C LYS A 192 4.17 -4.16 26.77
N LYS A 193 3.64 -4.59 27.91
CA LYS A 193 2.33 -5.24 27.99
C LYS A 193 1.34 -4.34 27.24
N ARG A 194 0.91 -4.77 26.05
CA ARG A 194 -0.08 -4.04 25.25
C ARG A 194 -1.31 -3.88 26.12
N SER A 195 -1.76 -2.66 26.32
CA SER A 195 -2.96 -2.41 27.10
C SER A 195 -4.16 -2.97 26.35
N LEU A 196 -5.25 -3.26 27.08
CA LEU A 196 -6.49 -3.68 26.44
C LEU A 196 -6.98 -2.63 25.43
N SER A 197 -6.73 -1.34 25.69
CA SER A 197 -6.99 -0.26 24.72
C SER A 197 -6.17 -0.39 23.43
N ASP A 198 -4.88 -0.70 23.52
CA ASP A 198 -4.02 -0.83 22.32
C ASP A 198 -4.48 -2.01 21.44
N MET A 199 -4.89 -3.11 22.07
CA MET A 199 -5.40 -4.29 21.35
C MET A 199 -6.77 -4.04 20.71
N ILE A 200 -7.68 -3.34 21.40
CA ILE A 200 -8.99 -2.94 20.85
C ILE A 200 -8.80 -1.97 19.67
N GLU A 201 -7.88 -1.00 19.79
CA GLU A 201 -7.65 -0.05 18.71
C GLU A 201 -7.00 -0.72 17.49
N GLU A 202 -6.08 -1.68 17.70
CA GLU A 202 -5.51 -2.46 16.61
C GLU A 202 -6.57 -3.34 15.91
N ALA A 203 -7.42 -4.03 16.66
CA ALA A 203 -8.53 -4.79 16.08
C ALA A 203 -9.49 -3.88 15.27
N ALA A 204 -9.76 -2.66 15.75
CA ALA A 204 -10.58 -1.69 15.02
C ALA A 204 -9.93 -1.21 13.71
N ARG A 205 -8.60 -0.99 13.69
CA ARG A 205 -7.84 -0.68 12.45
C ARG A 205 -7.89 -1.85 11.48
N LEU A 206 -7.77 -3.08 11.99
CA LEU A 206 -7.78 -4.31 11.20
C LEU A 206 -9.12 -4.51 10.48
N GLU A 207 -10.24 -4.27 11.18
CA GLU A 207 -11.57 -4.31 10.57
C GLU A 207 -11.82 -3.14 9.60
N GLU A 208 -11.28 -1.94 9.85
CA GLU A 208 -11.31 -0.84 8.85
C GLU A 208 -10.55 -1.25 7.58
N ALA A 209 -9.38 -1.87 7.70
CA ALA A 209 -8.59 -2.36 6.58
C ALA A 209 -9.30 -3.47 5.78
N LYS A 210 -9.87 -4.48 6.46
CA LYS A 210 -10.69 -5.52 5.81
C LYS A 210 -11.86 -4.92 5.04
N LYS A 211 -12.59 -3.97 5.65
CA LYS A 211 -13.72 -3.28 5.01
C LYS A 211 -13.28 -2.53 3.76
N ARG A 212 -12.22 -1.72 3.84
CA ARG A 212 -11.65 -0.99 2.70
C ARG A 212 -11.23 -1.92 1.58
N ARG A 213 -10.54 -3.02 1.90
CA ARG A 213 -10.13 -4.04 0.92
C ARG A 213 -11.33 -4.61 0.15
N LYS A 214 -12.43 -4.93 0.85
CA LYS A 214 -13.67 -5.44 0.23
C LYS A 214 -14.36 -4.39 -0.63
N GLN A 215 -14.38 -3.13 -0.21
CA GLN A 215 -14.90 -2.02 -1.01
C GLN A 215 -14.10 -1.79 -2.30
N LEU A 216 -12.77 -1.78 -2.21
CA LEU A 216 -11.86 -1.62 -3.35
C LEU A 216 -11.97 -2.79 -4.33
N PHE A 217 -12.03 -4.03 -3.84
CA PHE A 217 -12.28 -5.21 -4.67
C PHE A 217 -13.58 -5.10 -5.46
N GLN A 218 -14.68 -4.70 -4.78
CA GLN A 218 -15.96 -4.51 -5.43
C GLN A 218 -15.93 -3.38 -6.48
N GLN A 219 -15.24 -2.27 -6.18
CA GLN A 219 -15.04 -1.18 -7.14
C GLN A 219 -14.35 -1.68 -8.42
N TYR A 220 -13.24 -2.40 -8.31
CA TYR A 220 -12.55 -2.95 -9.48
C TYR A 220 -13.41 -3.98 -10.24
N MET A 221 -14.15 -4.84 -9.54
CA MET A 221 -15.10 -5.77 -10.17
C MET A 221 -16.16 -5.05 -11.01
N ASP A 222 -16.67 -3.90 -10.54
CA ASP A 222 -17.70 -3.14 -11.25
C ASP A 222 -17.11 -2.31 -12.40
N GLU A 223 -15.93 -1.68 -12.21
CA GLU A 223 -15.17 -1.05 -13.30
C GLU A 223 -14.88 -2.04 -14.45
N ILE A 224 -14.48 -3.27 -14.12
CA ILE A 224 -14.17 -4.33 -15.09
C ILE A 224 -15.43 -4.79 -15.86
N LYS A 225 -16.59 -4.85 -15.21
CA LYS A 225 -17.88 -5.13 -15.89
C LYS A 225 -18.28 -3.99 -16.82
N GLU A 226 -18.14 -2.73 -16.36
CA GLU A 226 -18.38 -1.56 -17.20
C GLU A 226 -17.45 -1.51 -18.42
N GLU A 227 -16.17 -1.86 -18.26
CA GLU A 227 -15.22 -1.97 -19.37
C GLU A 227 -15.69 -2.98 -20.42
N LYS A 228 -16.14 -4.17 -19.98
CA LYS A 228 -16.68 -5.21 -20.89
C LYS A 228 -17.98 -4.77 -21.59
N ALA A 229 -18.77 -3.89 -20.97
CA ALA A 229 -20.04 -3.40 -21.52
C ALA A 229 -19.89 -2.27 -22.56
N ARG A 230 -18.71 -1.64 -22.67
CA ARG A 230 -18.48 -0.55 -23.65
C ARG A 230 -18.20 -1.12 -25.05
N PRO A 231 -18.77 -0.54 -26.13
CA PRO A 231 -18.42 -0.92 -27.49
C PRO A 231 -16.92 -0.70 -27.76
N LEU A 232 -16.27 -1.66 -28.43
CA LEU A 232 -14.85 -1.59 -28.76
C LEU A 232 -14.57 -0.41 -29.71
N GLY A 233 -13.91 0.62 -29.17
CA GLY A 233 -13.38 1.73 -29.95
C GLY A 233 -12.10 1.34 -30.71
N VAL A 234 -11.88 1.95 -31.87
CA VAL A 234 -10.75 1.65 -32.78
C VAL A 234 -9.39 1.83 -32.07
N PRO A 235 -8.46 0.86 -32.17
CA PRO A 235 -7.12 0.98 -31.57
C PRO A 235 -6.33 2.16 -32.13
N LYS A 236 -5.59 2.86 -31.26
CA LYS A 236 -4.60 3.87 -31.66
C LYS A 236 -3.20 3.25 -31.67
N ASN A 237 -2.55 3.26 -32.83
CA ASN A 237 -1.18 2.76 -33.00
C ASN A 237 -0.18 3.51 -32.10
N HIS A 238 0.51 2.80 -31.21
CA HIS A 238 1.66 3.30 -30.46
C HIS A 238 2.90 2.46 -30.75
N LYS A 239 4.06 3.11 -30.90
CA LYS A 239 5.28 2.48 -31.40
C LYS A 239 6.03 1.70 -30.31
N ARG A 240 6.54 0.54 -30.73
CA ARG A 240 7.35 -0.43 -29.98
C ARG A 240 8.59 0.22 -29.33
N THR A 241 8.83 -0.04 -28.05
CA THR A 241 10.10 0.22 -27.34
C THR A 241 10.73 -1.10 -26.88
N LYS A 242 12.06 -1.22 -26.97
CA LYS A 242 12.79 -2.45 -26.60
C LYS A 242 12.85 -2.63 -25.07
N ARG A 243 12.75 -3.89 -24.61
CA ARG A 243 13.02 -4.29 -23.21
C ARG A 243 14.46 -3.87 -22.82
N SER A 244 14.63 -3.38 -21.58
CA SER A 244 15.92 -3.06 -20.97
C SER A 244 16.26 -4.10 -19.93
N THR A 245 17.35 -4.84 -20.12
CA THR A 245 17.81 -5.86 -19.16
C THR A 245 18.59 -5.19 -18.02
N SER A 246 17.89 -4.83 -16.95
CA SER A 246 18.47 -4.27 -15.72
C SER A 246 17.69 -4.75 -14.50
N LYS A 247 18.37 -4.98 -13.36
CA LYS A 247 17.72 -5.39 -12.10
C LYS A 247 16.57 -4.44 -11.72
N GLY A 248 15.35 -4.97 -11.76
CA GLY A 248 14.11 -4.28 -11.39
C GLY A 248 13.52 -3.41 -12.51
N LEU A 249 12.20 -3.46 -12.66
CA LEU A 249 11.42 -2.57 -13.53
C LEU A 249 11.42 -1.14 -12.97
N LYS A 250 12.48 -0.36 -13.25
CA LYS A 250 12.64 1.04 -12.82
C LYS A 250 11.85 2.06 -13.66
N LYS A 251 10.65 1.68 -14.14
CA LYS A 251 9.76 2.56 -14.90
C LYS A 251 8.73 3.19 -13.97
N LYS A 252 8.41 4.48 -14.15
CA LYS A 252 7.33 5.16 -13.40
C LYS A 252 5.91 4.69 -13.77
N ARG A 253 5.75 4.14 -14.98
CA ARG A 253 4.52 3.50 -15.46
C ARG A 253 4.89 2.08 -15.91
N VAL A 254 4.21 1.08 -15.37
CA VAL A 254 4.44 -0.34 -15.69
C VAL A 254 3.12 -0.94 -16.18
N SER A 255 3.19 -1.58 -17.36
CA SER A 255 2.04 -2.20 -18.01
C SER A 255 1.97 -3.69 -17.70
N TRP A 256 0.79 -4.19 -17.34
CA TRP A 256 0.59 -5.63 -17.09
C TRP A 256 -0.57 -6.20 -17.92
N ARG A 257 -0.52 -7.50 -18.20
CA ARG A 257 -1.59 -8.22 -18.90
C ARG A 257 -1.84 -9.58 -18.26
N LEU A 258 -3.11 -9.90 -18.02
CA LEU A 258 -3.54 -11.26 -17.74
C LEU A 258 -3.71 -12.03 -19.07
N MET A 259 -2.96 -13.12 -19.22
CA MET A 259 -2.99 -13.98 -20.40
C MET A 259 -4.23 -14.89 -20.37
N VAL A 260 -4.84 -15.10 -21.55
CA VAL A 260 -6.09 -15.86 -21.67
C VAL A 260 -5.83 -17.36 -21.55
N ASN A 261 -5.94 -17.88 -20.32
CA ASN A 261 -5.96 -19.31 -19.97
C ASN A 261 -6.87 -19.51 -18.74
N HIS A 262 -8.15 -19.18 -18.86
CA HIS A 262 -9.07 -19.09 -17.70
C HIS A 262 -9.81 -20.40 -17.34
N GLU A 263 -9.66 -21.49 -18.11
CA GLU A 263 -10.68 -22.55 -18.14
C GLU A 263 -10.70 -23.54 -16.95
N TYR A 264 -9.77 -23.43 -16.00
CA TYR A 264 -9.60 -24.45 -14.93
C TYR A 264 -9.55 -23.91 -13.49
N LEU A 265 -9.78 -22.61 -13.27
CA LEU A 265 -9.74 -22.03 -11.91
C LEU A 265 -11.13 -21.80 -11.33
N TYR A 266 -11.26 -21.98 -10.01
CA TYR A 266 -12.47 -21.66 -9.23
C TYR A 266 -12.73 -20.14 -9.05
N ILE A 267 -12.00 -19.29 -9.77
CA ILE A 267 -12.08 -17.83 -9.74
C ILE A 267 -12.23 -17.30 -11.17
N SER A 268 -13.21 -16.42 -11.39
CA SER A 268 -13.50 -15.85 -12.70
C SER A 268 -12.42 -14.89 -13.20
N GLY A 269 -12.39 -14.62 -14.51
CA GLY A 269 -11.44 -13.66 -15.10
C GLY A 269 -11.59 -12.24 -14.52
N GLU A 270 -12.81 -11.83 -14.17
CA GLU A 270 -13.10 -10.58 -13.47
C GLU A 270 -12.46 -10.53 -12.06
N GLU A 271 -12.58 -11.61 -11.29
CA GLU A 271 -11.99 -11.72 -9.96
C GLU A 271 -10.47 -11.76 -10.04
N GLN A 272 -9.91 -12.52 -10.99
CA GLN A 272 -8.47 -12.55 -11.29
C GLN A 272 -7.95 -11.14 -11.60
N ARG A 273 -8.55 -10.42 -12.55
CA ARG A 273 -8.17 -9.04 -12.92
C ARG A 273 -8.28 -8.08 -11.74
N SER A 274 -9.33 -8.19 -10.93
CA SER A 274 -9.54 -7.33 -9.74
C SER A 274 -8.50 -7.59 -8.66
N ILE A 275 -8.13 -8.86 -8.43
CA ILE A 275 -7.07 -9.25 -7.50
C ILE A 275 -5.71 -8.75 -8.00
N MET A 276 -5.41 -8.85 -9.29
CA MET A 276 -4.17 -8.31 -9.85
C MET A 276 -4.07 -6.79 -9.69
N ARG A 277 -5.17 -6.04 -9.97
CA ARG A 277 -5.22 -4.58 -9.69
C ARG A 277 -4.88 -4.27 -8.23
N MET A 278 -5.44 -5.02 -7.28
CA MET A 278 -5.13 -4.84 -5.85
C MET A 278 -3.69 -5.26 -5.49
N ALA A 279 -3.17 -6.35 -6.05
CA ALA A 279 -1.83 -6.84 -5.77
C ALA A 279 -0.75 -5.85 -6.24
N PHE A 280 -0.94 -5.24 -7.41
CA PHE A 280 -0.11 -4.12 -7.86
C PHE A 280 -0.25 -2.89 -6.96
N ARG A 281 -1.48 -2.60 -6.51
CA ARG A 281 -1.77 -1.44 -5.67
C ARG A 281 -1.07 -1.48 -4.32
N TYR A 282 -0.91 -2.65 -3.69
CA TYR A 282 -0.13 -2.79 -2.45
C TYR A 282 1.27 -2.15 -2.56
N TRP A 283 1.87 -2.20 -3.76
CA TRP A 283 3.16 -1.58 -4.04
C TRP A 283 3.04 -0.10 -4.46
N SER A 284 2.08 0.29 -5.32
CA SER A 284 1.92 1.71 -5.70
C SER A 284 1.49 2.62 -4.54
N GLU A 285 0.89 2.07 -3.47
CA GLU A 285 0.65 2.80 -2.22
C GLU A 285 1.94 3.23 -1.48
N VAL A 286 3.12 2.68 -1.85
CA VAL A 286 4.39 2.92 -1.13
C VAL A 286 5.61 3.31 -2.01
N ILE A 287 5.47 3.31 -3.34
CA ILE A 287 6.53 3.76 -4.29
C ILE A 287 5.98 4.58 -5.47
N PRO A 288 6.80 5.45 -6.09
CA PRO A 288 6.40 6.31 -7.21
C PRO A 288 6.31 5.54 -8.56
N VAL A 289 5.59 4.43 -8.56
CA VAL A 289 5.32 3.58 -9.73
C VAL A 289 3.82 3.31 -9.81
N CYS A 290 3.21 3.68 -10.93
CA CYS A 290 1.83 3.34 -11.21
C CYS A 290 1.74 2.13 -12.16
N PHE A 291 0.79 1.24 -11.89
CA PHE A 291 0.56 0.03 -12.68
C PHE A 291 -0.76 0.15 -13.44
N TYR A 292 -0.78 -0.24 -14.71
CA TYR A 292 -1.99 -0.23 -15.52
C TYR A 292 -2.13 -1.47 -16.38
N GLU A 293 -3.36 -1.86 -16.61
CA GLU A 293 -3.70 -3.02 -17.43
C GLU A 293 -3.64 -2.69 -18.93
N HIS A 294 -2.88 -3.47 -19.69
CA HIS A 294 -2.63 -3.20 -21.11
C HIS A 294 -3.60 -3.95 -22.02
N LYS A 295 -4.59 -3.21 -22.52
CA LYS A 295 -5.78 -3.75 -23.21
C LYS A 295 -5.60 -4.04 -24.70
N ASP A 296 -4.59 -3.49 -25.35
CA ASP A 296 -4.28 -3.82 -26.75
C ASP A 296 -3.60 -5.19 -26.82
N SER A 297 -4.18 -6.15 -27.54
CA SER A 297 -3.63 -7.49 -27.72
C SER A 297 -2.45 -7.55 -28.70
N ASN A 298 -2.21 -6.48 -29.48
CA ASN A 298 -1.21 -6.48 -30.56
C ASN A 298 0.17 -5.97 -30.14
N SER A 299 0.36 -5.63 -28.87
CA SER A 299 1.62 -5.15 -28.29
C SER A 299 2.05 -6.01 -27.09
N GLU A 300 3.33 -6.02 -26.73
CA GLU A 300 3.84 -6.71 -25.53
C GLU A 300 3.57 -5.83 -24.29
N ALA A 301 3.20 -6.44 -23.16
CA ALA A 301 3.18 -5.76 -21.86
C ALA A 301 4.56 -5.81 -21.18
N ASP A 302 4.77 -5.00 -20.14
CA ASP A 302 5.98 -5.10 -19.30
C ASP A 302 5.97 -6.35 -18.42
N ILE A 303 4.78 -6.80 -18.01
CA ILE A 303 4.52 -7.98 -17.19
C ILE A 303 3.38 -8.78 -17.81
N GLU A 304 3.65 -10.01 -18.27
CA GLU A 304 2.61 -10.96 -18.64
C GLU A 304 2.32 -11.92 -17.48
N ILE A 305 1.05 -12.20 -17.22
CA ILE A 305 0.57 -12.97 -16.06
C ILE A 305 -0.17 -14.20 -16.58
N GLY A 306 0.30 -15.41 -16.24
CA GLY A 306 -0.27 -16.67 -16.69
C GLY A 306 -0.58 -17.64 -15.55
N PHE A 307 -1.76 -18.27 -15.61
CA PHE A 307 -2.09 -19.45 -14.82
C PHE A 307 -1.82 -20.70 -15.68
N VAL A 308 -0.96 -21.59 -15.21
CA VAL A 308 -0.37 -22.67 -16.02
C VAL A 308 0.03 -23.86 -15.16
N GLU A 309 0.06 -25.07 -15.72
CA GLU A 309 0.39 -26.32 -15.02
C GLU A 309 1.68 -26.95 -15.58
N GLY A 310 2.45 -27.64 -14.74
CA GLY A 310 3.58 -28.48 -15.17
C GLY A 310 4.60 -27.73 -16.03
N VAL A 311 4.86 -28.23 -17.25
CA VAL A 311 5.75 -27.60 -18.25
C VAL A 311 4.97 -26.58 -19.08
N HIS A 312 5.35 -25.30 -18.98
CA HIS A 312 4.55 -24.18 -19.50
C HIS A 312 5.40 -23.09 -20.16
N LEU A 313 4.80 -22.31 -21.08
CA LEU A 313 5.29 -21.00 -21.60
C LEU A 313 6.79 -20.92 -22.01
N ASN A 314 7.41 -22.01 -22.47
CA ASN A 314 8.86 -22.12 -22.67
C ASN A 314 9.72 -21.79 -21.43
N CYS A 315 9.12 -21.86 -20.24
CA CYS A 315 9.78 -21.76 -18.96
C CYS A 315 10.78 -22.91 -18.77
N TYR A 316 11.93 -22.60 -18.18
CA TYR A 316 12.95 -23.60 -17.84
C TYR A 316 12.68 -24.28 -16.48
N ARG A 317 11.65 -23.86 -15.74
CA ARG A 317 11.14 -24.50 -14.53
C ARG A 317 9.75 -25.05 -14.81
N GLN A 318 9.44 -26.21 -14.22
CA GLN A 318 8.11 -26.82 -14.27
C GLN A 318 7.50 -26.77 -12.87
N PHE A 319 6.18 -26.58 -12.77
CA PHE A 319 5.48 -26.72 -11.49
C PHE A 319 5.42 -28.18 -11.03
N ASP A 320 5.34 -28.39 -9.71
CA ASP A 320 5.28 -29.70 -9.07
C ASP A 320 3.84 -30.16 -8.73
N GLY A 321 2.83 -29.40 -9.14
CA GLY A 321 1.41 -29.68 -8.92
C GLY A 321 0.98 -29.29 -7.50
N TYR A 322 -0.17 -29.78 -7.06
CA TYR A 322 -0.77 -29.31 -5.79
C TYR A 322 0.14 -29.47 -4.55
N GLY A 323 0.43 -28.33 -3.91
CA GLY A 323 1.35 -28.17 -2.79
C GLY A 323 2.81 -28.00 -3.26
N GLY A 324 3.66 -27.35 -2.45
CA GLY A 324 5.05 -27.07 -2.86
C GLY A 324 5.19 -25.70 -3.50
N GLU A 325 5.56 -25.63 -4.79
CA GLU A 325 5.79 -24.38 -5.51
C GLU A 325 4.50 -23.82 -6.11
N ILE A 326 4.04 -22.69 -5.58
CA ILE A 326 2.75 -22.09 -5.96
C ILE A 326 2.87 -21.19 -7.19
N ALA A 327 3.92 -20.39 -7.24
CA ALA A 327 4.11 -19.37 -8.25
C ALA A 327 5.59 -19.03 -8.39
N HIS A 328 5.95 -18.44 -9.51
CA HIS A 328 7.25 -17.82 -9.71
C HIS A 328 7.20 -16.64 -10.70
N LYS A 329 8.10 -15.68 -10.51
CA LYS A 329 8.56 -14.77 -11.57
C LYS A 329 9.57 -15.45 -12.52
N VAL A 330 9.43 -15.23 -13.83
CA VAL A 330 10.40 -15.63 -14.88
C VAL A 330 10.70 -14.41 -15.76
N ASP A 331 11.97 -14.04 -15.89
CA ASP A 331 12.42 -12.74 -16.45
C ASP A 331 11.79 -11.53 -15.76
N ASP A 332 10.61 -11.07 -16.18
CA ASP A 332 9.72 -10.11 -15.48
C ASP A 332 8.24 -10.54 -15.50
N ASP A 333 7.93 -11.68 -16.12
CA ASP A 333 6.60 -12.25 -16.28
C ASP A 333 6.25 -13.15 -15.06
N LEU A 334 4.96 -13.32 -14.76
CA LEU A 334 4.47 -14.03 -13.57
C LEU A 334 3.70 -15.29 -13.95
N HIS A 335 4.14 -16.45 -13.44
CA HIS A 335 3.42 -17.71 -13.60
C HIS A 335 2.89 -18.20 -12.25
N PHE A 336 1.65 -18.66 -12.24
CA PHE A 336 0.94 -19.23 -11.09
C PHE A 336 0.54 -20.67 -11.43
N ASP A 337 0.81 -21.62 -10.55
CA ASP A 337 0.45 -23.02 -10.76
C ASP A 337 -1.07 -23.17 -10.76
N SER A 338 -1.66 -23.61 -11.88
CA SER A 338 -3.10 -23.84 -11.99
C SER A 338 -3.56 -25.14 -11.32
N SER A 339 -2.65 -26.01 -10.87
CA SER A 339 -3.01 -27.13 -9.98
C SER A 339 -3.45 -26.66 -8.58
N GLU A 340 -3.21 -25.39 -8.21
CA GLU A 340 -3.49 -24.84 -6.88
C GLU A 340 -4.92 -24.32 -6.68
N GLN A 341 -5.39 -24.38 -5.43
CA GLN A 341 -6.74 -23.94 -5.03
C GLN A 341 -6.71 -22.50 -4.48
N TYR A 342 -6.67 -21.55 -5.41
CA TYR A 342 -6.73 -20.11 -5.11
C TYR A 342 -8.11 -19.63 -4.63
N THR A 343 -8.12 -18.59 -3.79
CA THR A 343 -9.35 -17.86 -3.42
C THR A 343 -9.23 -16.34 -3.48
N VAL A 344 -10.41 -15.71 -3.59
CA VAL A 344 -10.65 -14.27 -3.44
C VAL A 344 -10.61 -13.84 -1.97
N GLU A 345 -11.32 -14.56 -1.10
CA GLU A 345 -11.34 -14.35 0.35
C GLU A 345 -10.78 -15.59 1.07
N LEU A 346 -10.16 -15.41 2.24
CA LEU A 346 -9.68 -16.52 3.06
C LEU A 346 -10.82 -17.02 3.94
N ASP A 347 -11.49 -18.07 3.50
CA ASP A 347 -12.61 -18.72 4.19
C ASP A 347 -12.23 -20.05 4.86
N SER A 348 -11.03 -20.57 4.61
CA SER A 348 -10.58 -21.90 5.03
C SER A 348 -9.05 -22.02 5.07
N SER A 349 -8.54 -22.84 5.99
CA SER A 349 -7.09 -23.08 6.17
C SER A 349 -6.43 -23.94 5.10
N THR A 350 -7.22 -24.49 4.16
CA THR A 350 -6.74 -25.33 3.05
C THR A 350 -6.56 -24.56 1.74
N ARG A 351 -7.12 -23.35 1.63
CA ARG A 351 -7.12 -22.54 0.41
C ARG A 351 -6.15 -21.38 0.51
N LEU A 352 -5.61 -20.96 -0.63
CA LEU A 352 -4.54 -19.97 -0.69
C LEU A 352 -5.04 -18.67 -1.34
N SER A 353 -4.85 -17.53 -0.67
CA SER A 353 -5.29 -16.25 -1.24
C SER A 353 -4.45 -15.90 -2.46
N LEU A 354 -5.08 -15.73 -3.62
CA LEU A 354 -4.38 -15.26 -4.82
C LEU A 354 -3.78 -13.87 -4.59
N LEU A 355 -4.45 -13.01 -3.80
CA LEU A 355 -3.97 -11.66 -3.50
C LEU A 355 -2.63 -11.69 -2.74
N LEU A 356 -2.45 -12.64 -1.81
CA LEU A 356 -1.19 -12.83 -1.08
C LEU A 356 -0.06 -13.26 -2.02
N VAL A 357 -0.31 -14.31 -2.81
CA VAL A 357 0.68 -14.86 -3.76
C VAL A 357 1.05 -13.82 -4.81
N ALA A 358 0.06 -13.15 -5.42
CA ALA A 358 0.29 -12.15 -6.44
C ALA A 358 1.07 -10.93 -5.90
N ALA A 359 0.73 -10.44 -4.71
CA ALA A 359 1.46 -9.32 -4.12
C ALA A 359 2.93 -9.69 -3.82
N HIS A 360 3.19 -10.92 -3.36
CA HIS A 360 4.54 -11.46 -3.17
C HIS A 360 5.33 -11.54 -4.49
N GLU A 361 4.78 -12.19 -5.51
CA GLU A 361 5.47 -12.34 -6.81
C GLU A 361 5.74 -10.99 -7.49
N ILE A 362 4.83 -10.01 -7.36
CA ILE A 362 5.06 -8.64 -7.86
C ILE A 362 6.24 -7.99 -7.12
N GLY A 363 6.47 -8.30 -5.85
CA GLY A 363 7.68 -7.87 -5.13
C GLY A 363 8.97 -8.33 -5.82
N HIS A 364 9.01 -9.56 -6.32
CA HIS A 364 10.12 -10.06 -7.15
C HIS A 364 10.23 -9.36 -8.51
N VAL A 365 9.09 -8.97 -9.11
CA VAL A 365 9.06 -8.17 -10.35
C VAL A 365 9.73 -6.81 -10.12
N LEU A 366 9.47 -6.20 -8.97
CA LEU A 366 10.08 -4.95 -8.52
C LEU A 366 11.51 -5.10 -7.99
N GLY A 367 12.02 -6.33 -7.90
CA GLY A 367 13.42 -6.63 -7.57
C GLY A 367 13.72 -6.87 -6.09
N LEU A 368 12.69 -7.13 -5.26
CA LEU A 368 12.87 -7.66 -3.91
C LEU A 368 13.27 -9.15 -3.96
N ASN A 369 14.04 -9.58 -2.97
CA ASN A 369 14.36 -10.98 -2.71
C ASN A 369 13.50 -11.49 -1.53
N HIS A 370 13.56 -12.79 -1.24
CA HIS A 370 12.92 -13.34 -0.05
C HIS A 370 13.48 -12.75 1.25
N SER A 371 12.59 -12.53 2.22
CA SER A 371 12.92 -12.11 3.58
C SER A 371 12.89 -13.27 4.57
N THR A 372 13.78 -13.23 5.56
CA THR A 372 13.81 -14.15 6.71
C THR A 372 12.88 -13.71 7.86
N GLN A 373 12.24 -12.54 7.72
CA GLN A 373 11.18 -12.08 8.64
C GLN A 373 9.85 -12.74 8.29
N VAL A 374 9.20 -13.34 9.29
CA VAL A 374 7.92 -14.08 9.15
C VAL A 374 6.74 -13.16 8.81
N ASP A 375 6.78 -11.91 9.26
CA ASP A 375 5.75 -10.90 9.02
C ASP A 375 5.93 -10.12 7.70
N SER A 376 7.03 -10.36 6.97
CA SER A 376 7.28 -9.78 5.65
C SER A 376 6.41 -10.46 4.59
N LEU A 377 5.79 -9.67 3.71
CA LEU A 377 5.11 -10.19 2.53
C LEU A 377 6.09 -11.00 1.66
N MET A 378 7.36 -10.60 1.61
CA MET A 378 8.42 -11.32 0.91
C MET A 378 8.94 -12.56 1.65
N HIS A 379 8.30 -13.00 2.73
CA HIS A 379 8.60 -14.31 3.31
C HIS A 379 8.23 -15.42 2.33
N ALA A 380 9.14 -16.36 2.07
CA ALA A 380 8.99 -17.35 1.01
C ALA A 380 7.81 -18.33 1.23
N ILE A 381 7.34 -18.51 2.46
CA ILE A 381 6.30 -19.49 2.83
C ILE A 381 4.98 -18.76 3.14
N TYR A 382 3.90 -19.13 2.46
CA TYR A 382 2.63 -18.37 2.50
C TYR A 382 1.75 -18.60 3.74
N HIS A 383 2.04 -19.61 4.56
CA HIS A 383 1.10 -20.07 5.60
C HIS A 383 0.96 -19.13 6.82
N GLU A 384 1.93 -18.27 7.08
CA GLU A 384 1.98 -17.47 8.33
C GLU A 384 1.22 -16.14 8.24
N LEU A 385 0.66 -15.82 7.06
CA LEU A 385 -0.08 -14.58 6.75
C LEU A 385 -1.59 -14.82 6.46
N LEU A 386 -2.12 -15.99 6.86
CA LEU A 386 -3.44 -16.50 6.44
C LEU A 386 -4.67 -15.97 7.21
N ASP A 387 -4.54 -14.95 8.07
CA ASP A 387 -5.71 -14.39 8.78
C ASP A 387 -6.56 -13.42 7.92
N GLY A 388 -6.16 -13.24 6.66
CA GLY A 388 -6.83 -12.37 5.70
C GLY A 388 -6.46 -10.90 5.84
N THR A 389 -5.45 -10.56 6.63
CA THR A 389 -5.10 -9.17 6.95
C THR A 389 -3.66 -8.79 6.62
N PHE A 390 -2.96 -9.64 5.86
CA PHE A 390 -1.59 -9.39 5.42
C PHE A 390 -1.43 -7.98 4.80
N GLN A 391 -0.31 -7.36 5.15
CA GLN A 391 0.06 -6.00 4.76
C GLN A 391 1.54 -6.05 4.37
N LEU A 392 2.03 -5.03 3.66
CA LEU A 392 3.46 -4.80 3.64
C LEU A 392 3.94 -4.59 5.09
N SER A 393 4.99 -5.29 5.50
CA SER A 393 5.72 -5.02 6.73
C SER A 393 6.51 -3.71 6.58
N ASP A 394 7.03 -3.18 7.69
CA ASP A 394 7.93 -2.03 7.61
C ASP A 394 9.28 -2.39 6.98
N HIS A 395 9.66 -3.67 6.97
CA HIS A 395 10.82 -4.16 6.23
C HIS A 395 10.57 -4.13 4.72
N ASP A 396 9.44 -4.66 4.25
CA ASP A 396 9.05 -4.62 2.83
C ASP A 396 9.00 -3.17 2.33
N ARG A 397 8.37 -2.28 3.10
CA ARG A 397 8.29 -0.84 2.84
C ARG A 397 9.67 -0.20 2.73
N ARG A 398 10.57 -0.40 3.71
CA ARG A 398 11.92 0.16 3.65
C ARG A 398 12.72 -0.37 2.45
N GLN A 399 12.67 -1.68 2.19
CA GLN A 399 13.39 -2.27 1.06
C GLN A 399 12.87 -1.73 -0.29
N ILE A 400 11.56 -1.70 -0.52
CA ILE A 400 11.02 -1.23 -1.81
C ILE A 400 11.27 0.27 -2.01
N THR A 401 11.10 1.09 -0.97
CA THR A 401 11.43 2.53 -1.04
C THR A 401 12.92 2.77 -1.28
N SER A 402 13.82 1.89 -0.80
CA SER A 402 15.26 2.00 -1.11
C SER A 402 15.60 1.77 -2.59
N LEU A 403 14.78 1.02 -3.33
CA LEU A 403 14.99 0.71 -4.75
C LEU A 403 14.41 1.78 -5.70
N TYR A 404 13.32 2.41 -5.29
CA TYR A 404 12.50 3.32 -6.12
C TYR A 404 12.51 4.80 -5.67
N GLY A 405 12.94 5.07 -4.45
CA GLY A 405 12.83 6.39 -3.82
C GLY A 405 11.44 6.68 -3.24
N PRO A 406 11.31 7.81 -2.51
CA PRO A 406 10.02 8.25 -1.96
C PRO A 406 9.11 8.84 -3.03
N CYS A 407 7.82 8.90 -2.73
CA CYS A 407 6.82 9.65 -3.49
C CYS A 407 6.89 11.14 -3.17
N ASN A 408 6.51 11.97 -4.13
CA ASN A 408 6.61 13.43 -4.03
C ASN A 408 5.40 14.14 -4.66
N GLY A 409 5.41 15.48 -4.71
CA GLY A 409 4.32 16.33 -5.18
C GLY A 409 3.69 17.17 -4.07
N SER A 410 2.95 18.22 -4.48
CA SER A 410 2.24 19.14 -3.57
C SER A 410 0.93 18.56 -3.03
N PHE A 411 0.29 19.30 -2.13
CA PHE A 411 -1.04 19.00 -1.59
C PHE A 411 -1.90 20.27 -1.62
N ASN A 412 -3.21 20.13 -1.82
CA ASN A 412 -4.15 21.23 -1.64
C ASN A 412 -4.32 21.59 -0.17
N SER A 413 -4.27 20.60 0.73
CA SER A 413 -4.38 20.85 2.16
C SER A 413 -3.83 19.68 2.94
N VAL A 414 -3.11 19.98 4.02
CA VAL A 414 -2.72 19.00 5.04
C VAL A 414 -3.18 19.50 6.40
N PHE A 415 -3.80 18.64 7.20
CA PHE A 415 -4.30 19.01 8.51
C PHE A 415 -4.44 17.81 9.44
N ASP A 416 -4.33 18.04 10.75
CA ASP A 416 -4.77 17.07 11.74
C ASP A 416 -6.29 17.17 11.89
N PHE A 417 -7.01 16.08 11.56
CA PHE A 417 -8.43 15.99 11.82
C PHE A 417 -8.68 15.60 13.27
N VAL A 418 -8.79 16.61 14.13
CA VAL A 418 -8.95 16.42 15.57
C VAL A 418 -10.42 16.24 15.95
N ARG A 419 -10.72 15.19 16.72
CA ARG A 419 -12.06 14.91 17.26
C ARG A 419 -11.99 14.41 18.70
N THR A 420 -13.09 14.51 19.43
CA THR A 420 -13.20 13.98 20.80
C THR A 420 -14.06 12.71 20.81
N ASP A 421 -13.55 11.61 21.37
CA ASP A 421 -14.36 10.40 21.63
C ASP A 421 -15.39 10.71 22.72
N LEU A 422 -16.67 10.71 22.37
CA LEU A 422 -17.78 11.00 23.29
C LEU A 422 -17.88 10.01 24.46
N ARG A 423 -17.33 8.79 24.33
CA ARG A 423 -17.37 7.75 25.38
C ARG A 423 -16.18 7.85 26.35
N THR A 424 -14.98 8.15 25.85
CA THR A 424 -13.76 8.19 26.67
C THR A 424 -13.28 9.60 27.00
N ASN A 425 -13.91 10.63 26.41
CA ASN A 425 -13.50 12.03 26.41
C ASN A 425 -12.03 12.24 25.98
N ARG A 426 -11.47 11.30 25.21
CA ARG A 426 -10.11 11.37 24.67
C ARG A 426 -10.10 12.13 23.35
N ARG A 427 -9.13 13.02 23.22
CA ARG A 427 -8.85 13.72 21.96
C ARG A 427 -8.07 12.78 21.04
N MET A 428 -8.60 12.53 19.86
CA MET A 428 -8.02 11.67 18.82
C MET A 428 -7.75 12.50 17.57
N PHE A 429 -6.68 12.18 16.84
CA PHE A 429 -6.36 12.84 15.58
C PHE A 429 -5.58 11.90 14.66
N ASN A 430 -5.79 12.06 13.35
CA ASN A 430 -4.91 11.56 12.30
C ASN A 430 -4.65 12.73 11.35
N SER A 431 -3.50 12.75 10.68
CA SER A 431 -3.24 13.76 9.67
C SER A 431 -3.93 13.34 8.37
N TYR A 432 -4.56 14.28 7.69
CA TYR A 432 -5.19 14.07 6.40
C TYR A 432 -4.46 14.92 5.37
N PHE A 433 -4.17 14.31 4.23
CA PHE A 433 -3.53 14.94 3.08
C PHE A 433 -4.55 14.92 1.94
N PHE A 434 -4.83 16.09 1.35
CA PHE A 434 -5.77 16.23 0.23
C PHE A 434 -5.01 16.67 -1.02
N ARG A 435 -5.23 15.98 -2.13
CA ARG A 435 -4.71 16.32 -3.47
C ARG A 435 -5.81 16.05 -4.48
N GLU A 436 -6.23 17.10 -5.19
CA GLU A 436 -7.26 17.03 -6.23
C GLU A 436 -8.55 16.32 -5.74
N ASP A 437 -8.89 15.16 -6.30
CA ASP A 437 -10.04 14.34 -5.86
C ASP A 437 -9.68 13.15 -4.96
N HIS A 438 -8.46 13.15 -4.38
CA HIS A 438 -7.90 12.10 -3.53
C HIS A 438 -7.58 12.58 -2.11
N VAL A 439 -7.67 11.65 -1.17
CA VAL A 439 -7.32 11.86 0.25
C VAL A 439 -6.60 10.66 0.86
N TRP A 440 -5.55 10.93 1.62
CA TRP A 440 -4.85 9.97 2.47
C TRP A 440 -5.10 10.29 3.94
N LYS A 441 -5.29 9.24 4.75
CA LYS A 441 -5.41 9.29 6.22
C LYS A 441 -4.12 8.73 6.81
N TYR A 442 -3.19 9.63 7.13
CA TYR A 442 -1.92 9.29 7.76
C TYR A 442 -2.10 8.97 9.24
N GLN A 443 -1.81 7.72 9.60
CA GLN A 443 -1.88 7.17 10.94
C GLN A 443 -0.64 7.59 11.73
N ASN A 444 -0.72 8.74 12.39
CA ASN A 444 0.41 9.37 13.10
C ASN A 444 1.17 8.46 14.09
N ASN A 445 0.49 7.46 14.65
CA ASN A 445 1.06 6.52 15.62
C ASN A 445 1.71 5.27 14.97
N LEU A 446 1.48 5.05 13.67
CA LEU A 446 2.08 3.98 12.86
C LEU A 446 3.03 4.52 11.79
N GLU A 447 3.18 5.85 11.70
CA GLU A 447 4.01 6.58 10.74
C GLU A 447 3.80 6.18 9.27
N ARG A 448 2.54 5.85 8.91
CA ARG A 448 2.15 5.44 7.56
C ARG A 448 0.71 5.83 7.22
N THR A 449 0.37 5.78 5.94
CA THR A 449 -1.00 5.90 5.42
C THR A 449 -1.88 4.71 5.80
N THR A 450 -3.19 4.89 5.77
CA THR A 450 -4.14 3.78 5.97
C THR A 450 -4.20 2.96 4.69
N ILE A 451 -4.20 1.63 4.80
CA ILE A 451 -4.25 0.73 3.63
C ILE A 451 -5.43 1.09 2.71
N GLY A 452 -5.21 1.08 1.40
CA GLY A 452 -6.21 1.51 0.43
C GLY A 452 -6.18 3.02 0.15
N ASP A 453 -5.43 3.83 0.92
CA ASP A 453 -5.21 5.24 0.58
C ASP A 453 -4.25 5.38 -0.62
N PRO A 454 -4.45 6.34 -1.54
CA PRO A 454 -5.48 7.37 -1.52
C PRO A 454 -6.86 6.81 -1.87
N ILE A 455 -7.86 7.17 -1.07
CA ILE A 455 -9.24 6.97 -1.48
C ILE A 455 -9.71 8.19 -2.28
N ARG A 456 -10.64 7.97 -3.21
CA ARG A 456 -11.33 9.08 -3.87
C ARG A 456 -12.24 9.76 -2.86
N ILE A 457 -12.32 11.09 -2.92
CA ILE A 457 -13.08 11.90 -1.98
C ILE A 457 -14.56 11.48 -2.00
N ASP A 458 -15.18 11.27 -3.16
CA ASP A 458 -16.58 10.85 -3.24
C ASP A 458 -16.87 9.38 -2.86
N THR A 459 -15.87 8.62 -2.37
CA THR A 459 -16.07 7.30 -1.75
C THR A 459 -16.59 7.41 -0.31
N ASN A 460 -16.03 8.34 0.49
CA ASN A 460 -16.32 8.45 1.94
C ASN A 460 -16.46 9.90 2.45
N TRP A 461 -16.30 10.90 1.58
CA TRP A 461 -16.46 12.32 1.87
C TRP A 461 -17.47 12.94 0.90
N ASP A 462 -17.96 14.14 1.24
CA ASP A 462 -18.85 14.87 0.35
C ASP A 462 -18.12 15.31 -0.94
N ARG A 463 -18.73 15.07 -2.11
CA ARG A 463 -18.16 15.40 -3.43
C ARG A 463 -17.83 16.90 -3.58
N SER A 464 -18.46 17.79 -2.83
CA SER A 464 -18.12 19.23 -2.82
C SER A 464 -16.67 19.49 -2.42
N LEU A 465 -16.07 18.60 -1.62
CA LEU A 465 -14.71 18.69 -1.08
C LEU A 465 -13.60 18.24 -2.06
N LYS A 466 -13.94 17.86 -3.30
CA LYS A 466 -12.93 17.67 -4.37
C LYS A 466 -12.28 19.02 -4.69
N ASN A 467 -10.96 19.08 -4.87
CA ASN A 467 -10.23 20.32 -5.17
C ASN A 467 -10.58 21.45 -4.19
N ILE A 468 -10.46 21.20 -2.89
CA ILE A 468 -10.50 22.26 -1.86
C ILE A 468 -9.30 23.19 -1.99
N ASP A 469 -9.48 24.42 -1.53
CA ASP A 469 -8.43 25.43 -1.40
C ASP A 469 -7.57 25.15 -0.16
N THR A 470 -8.24 25.01 1.00
CA THR A 470 -7.59 24.78 2.29
C THR A 470 -8.60 24.32 3.34
N PHE A 471 -8.11 23.91 4.50
CA PHE A 471 -8.88 23.54 5.68
C PHE A 471 -8.57 24.48 6.84
N LEU A 472 -9.54 24.74 7.71
CA LEU A 472 -9.33 25.42 8.99
C LEU A 472 -10.01 24.64 10.11
N HIS A 473 -9.24 24.37 11.15
CA HIS A 473 -9.75 23.92 12.44
C HIS A 473 -9.46 24.99 13.49
N TYR A 474 -10.47 25.34 14.29
CA TYR A 474 -10.35 26.32 15.36
C TYR A 474 -11.33 26.06 16.51
N TYR A 475 -11.04 26.60 17.70
CA TYR A 475 -11.91 26.45 18.88
C TYR A 475 -12.99 27.50 18.90
N LYS A 476 -14.25 27.10 18.70
CA LYS A 476 -15.40 27.99 18.79
C LYS A 476 -16.03 27.93 20.18
N TYR A 477 -16.30 29.09 20.78
CA TYR A 477 -17.01 29.17 22.05
C TYR A 477 -18.52 29.12 21.83
N ASN A 478 -19.20 28.20 22.52
CA ASN A 478 -20.65 28.18 22.62
C ASN A 478 -21.08 28.95 23.89
N THR A 479 -21.72 30.09 23.71
CA THR A 479 -22.19 30.95 24.82
C THR A 479 -23.29 30.29 25.64
N SER A 480 -24.13 29.46 25.03
CA SER A 480 -25.25 28.78 25.70
C SER A 480 -24.80 27.62 26.60
N THR A 481 -23.70 26.95 26.26
CA THR A 481 -23.14 25.83 27.05
C THR A 481 -21.88 26.20 27.84
N SER A 482 -21.36 27.42 27.66
CA SER A 482 -20.09 27.92 28.20
C SER A 482 -18.90 26.98 27.95
N ARG A 483 -18.85 26.36 26.76
CA ARG A 483 -17.82 25.41 26.36
C ARG A 483 -17.23 25.75 25.00
N PHE A 484 -15.93 25.47 24.85
CA PHE A 484 -15.30 25.42 23.54
C PHE A 484 -15.58 24.08 22.85
N TYR A 485 -15.71 24.13 21.53
CA TYR A 485 -15.80 22.95 20.68
C TYR A 485 -14.96 23.16 19.41
N ASP A 486 -14.50 22.06 18.81
CA ASP A 486 -13.77 22.07 17.55
C ASP A 486 -14.75 22.42 16.39
N GLU A 487 -14.50 23.50 15.64
CA GLU A 487 -15.19 23.80 14.37
C GLU A 487 -14.25 23.51 13.19
N HIS A 488 -14.76 22.84 12.16
CA HIS A 488 -14.02 22.42 10.98
C HIS A 488 -14.61 23.05 9.72
N LEU A 489 -13.78 23.74 8.96
CA LEU A 489 -14.18 24.42 7.72
C LEU A 489 -13.27 24.00 6.57
N PHE A 490 -13.89 23.67 5.45
CA PHE A 490 -13.21 23.58 4.15
C PHE A 490 -13.47 24.84 3.36
N PHE A 491 -12.47 25.34 2.65
CA PHE A 491 -12.58 26.50 1.75
C PHE A 491 -12.47 26.03 0.31
N LYS A 492 -13.20 26.67 -0.60
CA LYS A 492 -13.10 26.45 -2.04
C LYS A 492 -13.64 27.63 -2.82
N GLY A 493 -12.79 28.25 -3.63
CA GLY A 493 -13.14 29.47 -4.37
C GLY A 493 -13.55 30.61 -3.44
N SER A 494 -14.76 31.14 -3.61
CA SER A 494 -15.33 32.19 -2.75
C SER A 494 -16.18 31.66 -1.58
N SER A 495 -16.22 30.33 -1.41
CA SER A 495 -17.10 29.63 -0.49
C SER A 495 -16.34 28.93 0.65
N TYR A 496 -17.02 28.73 1.76
CA TYR A 496 -16.63 27.79 2.81
C TYR A 496 -17.74 26.74 3.01
N TYR A 497 -17.35 25.61 3.60
CA TYR A 497 -18.21 24.46 3.90
C TYR A 497 -17.95 24.03 5.35
N LEU A 498 -18.99 24.03 6.18
CA LEU A 498 -18.96 23.54 7.56
C LEU A 498 -19.06 22.01 7.56
N TYR A 499 -18.15 21.33 8.25
CA TYR A 499 -18.08 19.89 8.31
C TYR A 499 -18.29 19.37 9.74
N ASN A 500 -19.22 18.42 9.91
CA ASN A 500 -19.48 17.80 11.20
C ASN A 500 -18.64 16.53 11.37
N ALA A 501 -17.72 16.58 12.34
CA ALA A 501 -16.78 15.49 12.63
C ALA A 501 -17.40 14.21 13.23
N HIS A 502 -18.66 14.25 13.65
CA HIS A 502 -19.37 13.09 14.19
C HIS A 502 -20.19 12.36 13.11
N THR A 503 -20.85 13.11 12.23
CA THR A 503 -21.67 12.55 11.14
C THR A 503 -20.88 12.34 9.85
N HIS A 504 -19.71 12.96 9.71
CA HIS A 504 -18.89 13.00 8.51
C HIS A 504 -19.55 13.70 7.30
N VAL A 505 -20.53 14.59 7.56
CA VAL A 505 -21.34 15.30 6.56
C VAL A 505 -20.99 16.80 6.50
N VAL A 506 -21.10 17.40 5.31
CA VAL A 506 -21.09 18.85 5.11
C VAL A 506 -22.48 19.41 5.45
N GLU A 507 -22.57 20.24 6.51
CA GLU A 507 -23.86 20.71 7.04
C GLU A 507 -24.35 22.01 6.41
N GLN A 508 -23.44 22.93 6.10
CA GLN A 508 -23.77 24.26 5.60
C GLN A 508 -22.64 24.83 4.74
N SER A 509 -22.99 25.49 3.64
CA SER A 509 -22.05 26.32 2.88
C SER A 509 -22.43 27.82 2.96
N GLY A 510 -21.45 28.68 2.71
CA GLY A 510 -21.63 30.14 2.69
C GLY A 510 -20.44 30.85 2.03
N ARG A 511 -20.50 32.17 1.86
CA ARG A 511 -19.37 32.92 1.26
C ARG A 511 -18.33 33.32 2.31
N ILE A 512 -17.06 33.27 1.94
CA ILE A 512 -15.93 33.69 2.78
C ILE A 512 -16.14 35.14 3.27
N SER A 513 -16.53 36.04 2.36
CA SER A 513 -16.78 37.46 2.65
C SER A 513 -17.97 37.72 3.59
N GLN A 514 -18.87 36.75 3.78
CA GLN A 514 -19.98 36.84 4.72
C GLN A 514 -19.58 36.33 6.12
N LYS A 515 -18.72 35.31 6.20
CA LYS A 515 -18.24 34.75 7.47
C LYS A 515 -17.06 35.53 8.07
N TYR A 516 -16.22 36.12 7.21
CA TYR A 516 -15.07 36.95 7.58
C TYR A 516 -15.19 38.33 6.92
N PRO A 517 -16.17 39.15 7.35
CA PRO A 517 -16.41 40.47 6.78
C PRO A 517 -15.29 41.47 7.09
N SER A 518 -15.13 42.47 6.22
CA SER A 518 -14.25 43.62 6.50
C SER A 518 -15.04 44.74 7.18
N TYR A 519 -15.05 44.76 8.51
CA TYR A 519 -15.54 45.90 9.29
C TYR A 519 -14.43 46.95 9.45
N ASN A 520 -14.61 48.12 8.82
CA ASN A 520 -13.71 49.28 8.90
C ASN A 520 -12.24 49.03 8.46
N SER A 521 -11.94 47.87 7.86
CA SER A 521 -10.65 47.53 7.27
C SER A 521 -10.67 47.80 5.75
N THR A 522 -9.54 48.25 5.21
CA THR A 522 -9.31 48.39 3.76
C THR A 522 -9.16 47.04 3.04
N PHE A 523 -9.09 45.93 3.78
CA PHE A 523 -8.77 44.60 3.26
C PHE A 523 -9.78 43.54 3.74
N SER A 524 -10.27 42.73 2.81
CA SER A 524 -11.08 41.53 3.05
C SER A 524 -10.26 40.25 2.87
N ILE A 525 -10.71 39.15 3.48
CA ILE A 525 -10.14 37.82 3.21
C ILE A 525 -10.43 37.44 1.73
N PRO A 526 -9.41 37.06 0.95
CA PRO A 526 -9.59 36.76 -0.47
C PRO A 526 -10.26 35.39 -0.69
N SER A 527 -10.67 35.16 -1.94
CA SER A 527 -11.12 33.86 -2.45
C SER A 527 -9.94 33.07 -3.03
N ASN A 528 -10.12 31.76 -3.23
CA ASN A 528 -9.08 30.83 -3.71
C ASN A 528 -7.88 30.84 -2.74
N LEU A 529 -8.10 30.55 -1.45
CA LEU A 529 -7.03 30.60 -0.45
C LEU A 529 -5.95 29.56 -0.74
N ASP A 530 -4.71 29.78 -0.30
CA ASP A 530 -3.67 28.76 -0.42
C ASP A 530 -3.51 28.00 0.92
N ALA A 531 -3.57 28.70 2.06
CA ALA A 531 -3.55 28.06 3.37
C ALA A 531 -4.40 28.82 4.40
N ALA A 532 -4.82 28.14 5.46
CA ALA A 532 -5.37 28.78 6.66
C ALA A 532 -5.03 27.98 7.92
N PHE A 533 -4.69 28.65 9.02
CA PHE A 533 -4.59 28.00 10.33
C PHE A 533 -5.00 28.94 11.48
N PHE A 534 -5.35 28.35 12.63
CA PHE A 534 -5.68 29.09 13.84
C PHE A 534 -4.52 29.06 14.83
N ASP A 535 -4.05 30.25 15.24
CA ASP A 535 -3.08 30.41 16.30
C ASP A 535 -3.75 30.38 17.66
N PHE A 536 -3.70 29.20 18.27
CA PHE A 536 -4.22 28.91 19.60
C PHE A 536 -3.21 29.18 20.74
N ARG A 537 -2.06 29.82 20.46
CA ARG A 537 -1.14 30.27 21.52
C ARG A 537 -1.86 31.25 22.45
N ARG A 538 -1.47 31.25 23.72
CA ARG A 538 -2.14 32.05 24.76
C ARG A 538 -2.19 33.53 24.38
N ARG A 539 -3.39 34.10 24.37
CA ARG A 539 -3.70 35.51 24.08
C ARG A 539 -3.52 35.96 22.62
N VAL A 540 -3.14 35.09 21.69
CA VAL A 540 -3.07 35.44 20.26
C VAL A 540 -4.46 35.40 19.63
N SER A 541 -5.10 34.22 19.61
CA SER A 541 -6.45 34.01 19.05
C SER A 541 -6.64 34.58 17.64
N LEU A 542 -5.61 34.45 16.79
CA LEU A 542 -5.66 34.89 15.39
C LEU A 542 -5.94 33.71 14.47
N ILE A 543 -6.73 33.94 13.42
CA ILE A 543 -6.79 33.06 12.25
C ILE A 543 -5.93 33.70 11.17
N TYR A 544 -4.96 32.98 10.65
CA TYR A 544 -4.13 33.43 9.53
C TYR A 544 -4.65 32.80 8.24
N PHE A 545 -4.89 33.63 7.23
CA PHE A 545 -5.26 33.21 5.88
C PHE A 545 -4.16 33.62 4.89
N PHE A 546 -3.72 32.70 4.04
CA PHE A 546 -2.60 32.89 3.14
C PHE A 546 -3.09 33.00 1.69
N LYS A 547 -2.60 34.01 0.96
CA LYS A 547 -2.77 34.09 -0.49
C LYS A 547 -1.55 34.70 -1.18
N GLY A 548 -0.86 33.91 -1.99
CA GLY A 548 0.43 34.22 -2.57
C GLY A 548 1.39 34.69 -1.49
N ARG A 549 2.07 35.80 -1.74
CA ARG A 549 3.02 36.41 -0.80
C ARG A 549 2.37 37.04 0.44
N LYS A 550 1.03 37.09 0.56
CA LYS A 550 0.31 37.86 1.58
C LYS A 550 -0.33 36.97 2.65
N VAL A 551 -0.29 37.44 3.89
CA VAL A 551 -1.00 36.85 5.02
C VAL A 551 -1.99 37.85 5.58
N TYR A 552 -3.24 37.42 5.73
CA TYR A 552 -4.35 38.18 6.27
C TYR A 552 -4.61 37.67 7.69
N SER A 553 -4.37 38.52 8.68
CA SER A 553 -4.56 38.17 10.10
C SER A 553 -5.96 38.56 10.54
N TYR A 554 -6.77 37.62 11.01
CA TYR A 554 -8.15 37.85 11.48
C TYR A 554 -8.25 37.66 12.99
N ASN A 555 -8.72 38.66 13.72
CA ASN A 555 -8.88 38.56 15.18
C ASN A 555 -10.14 37.77 15.56
N TYR A 556 -9.96 36.59 16.13
CA TYR A 556 -11.02 35.72 16.59
C TYR A 556 -11.22 35.85 18.12
N GLN A 557 -12.10 36.79 18.52
CA GLN A 557 -12.56 36.91 19.90
C GLN A 557 -14.01 36.40 20.03
N PRO A 558 -14.23 35.21 20.62
CA PRO A 558 -15.58 34.65 20.73
C PRO A 558 -16.53 35.59 21.48
N GLY A 559 -17.70 35.86 20.89
CA GLY A 559 -18.71 36.77 21.46
C GLY A 559 -18.45 38.27 21.25
N SER A 560 -17.30 38.68 20.68
CA SER A 560 -17.04 40.08 20.33
C SER A 560 -17.71 40.47 19.01
N SER A 561 -18.28 41.67 18.96
CA SER A 561 -18.81 42.30 17.74
C SER A 561 -17.71 42.92 16.84
N HIS A 562 -16.47 42.99 17.33
CA HIS A 562 -15.34 43.62 16.65
C HIS A 562 -14.34 42.58 16.11
N GLN A 563 -14.83 41.44 15.61
CA GLN A 563 -14.01 40.49 14.87
C GLN A 563 -13.79 41.02 13.44
N CYS A 564 -12.55 41.30 13.08
CA CYS A 564 -12.18 41.77 11.74
C CYS A 564 -10.71 41.46 11.43
N CYS A 565 -10.35 41.57 10.16
CA CYS A 565 -8.97 41.57 9.66
C CYS A 565 -8.16 42.68 10.35
N THR A 566 -7.10 42.31 11.07
CA THR A 566 -6.24 43.24 11.83
C THR A 566 -5.07 43.75 11.01
N SER A 567 -4.55 42.96 10.08
CA SER A 567 -3.45 43.36 9.20
C SER A 567 -3.35 42.48 7.96
N VAL A 568 -2.73 43.02 6.91
CA VAL A 568 -2.23 42.27 5.76
C VAL A 568 -0.75 42.57 5.61
N GLN A 569 0.08 41.53 5.66
CA GLN A 569 1.55 41.63 5.65
C GLN A 569 2.13 40.70 4.57
N ASN A 570 3.40 40.85 4.19
CA ASN A 570 4.04 39.76 3.43
C ASN A 570 4.33 38.59 4.38
N ILE A 571 4.36 37.38 3.84
CA ILE A 571 4.62 36.18 4.64
C ILE A 571 5.97 36.23 5.36
N VAL A 572 7.01 36.78 4.74
CA VAL A 572 8.34 36.95 5.35
C VAL A 572 8.41 38.04 6.42
N ASP A 573 7.50 39.02 6.40
CA ASP A 573 7.46 40.08 7.42
C ASP A 573 6.88 39.55 8.74
N LEU A 574 5.87 38.68 8.63
CA LEU A 574 5.14 38.09 9.75
C LEU A 574 5.75 36.76 10.23
N PHE A 575 6.29 35.97 9.31
CA PHE A 575 6.98 34.70 9.52
C PHE A 575 8.42 34.80 8.98
N PRO A 576 9.32 35.54 9.65
CA PRO A 576 10.69 35.73 9.18
C PRO A 576 11.49 34.41 9.21
N PRO A 577 12.47 34.23 8.30
CA PRO A 577 13.31 33.04 8.29
C PRO A 577 14.27 33.04 9.50
N ALA A 578 14.69 31.85 9.94
CA ALA A 578 15.65 31.69 11.03
C ALA A 578 17.06 32.12 10.61
N THR A 579 17.42 31.83 9.37
CA THR A 579 18.68 32.20 8.69
C THR A 579 18.39 32.56 7.23
N PRO A 580 19.25 33.32 6.54
CA PRO A 580 19.07 33.59 5.11
C PRO A 580 18.99 32.33 4.24
N ASP A 581 19.66 31.24 4.64
CA ASP A 581 19.70 29.97 3.91
C ASP A 581 18.35 29.22 3.92
N ASP A 582 17.44 29.57 4.84
CA ASP A 582 16.06 29.04 4.86
C ASP A 582 15.19 29.58 3.71
N LEU A 583 15.67 30.58 2.95
CA LEU A 583 15.01 31.11 1.74
C LEU A 583 15.58 30.47 0.47
N HIS A 584 14.89 29.47 -0.07
CA HIS A 584 15.27 28.80 -1.33
C HIS A 584 14.70 29.50 -2.56
N SER A 585 15.55 30.02 -3.46
CA SER A 585 15.14 30.98 -4.51
C SER A 585 13.98 30.55 -5.45
N GLU A 586 13.77 29.26 -5.70
CA GLU A 586 12.68 28.77 -6.56
C GLU A 586 11.44 28.31 -5.77
N ASN A 587 11.62 27.63 -4.63
CA ASN A 587 10.54 27.02 -3.84
C ASN A 587 10.21 27.71 -2.51
N SER A 588 10.93 28.78 -2.13
CA SER A 588 10.78 29.49 -0.85
C SER A 588 9.33 29.81 -0.53
N TYR A 589 8.95 29.62 0.74
CA TYR A 589 7.65 30.02 1.27
C TYR A 589 7.35 31.52 1.06
N GLU A 590 8.37 32.36 0.77
CA GLU A 590 8.21 33.79 0.49
C GLU A 590 7.30 34.12 -0.71
N THR A 591 7.21 33.22 -1.70
CA THR A 591 6.37 33.44 -2.89
C THR A 591 4.93 32.93 -2.71
N GLY A 592 4.65 32.31 -1.56
CA GLY A 592 3.41 31.62 -1.18
C GLY A 592 3.71 30.24 -0.61
N ILE A 593 2.69 29.58 -0.05
CA ILE A 593 2.74 28.21 0.50
C ILE A 593 1.54 27.42 0.00
N ASP A 594 1.66 26.09 -0.09
CA ASP A 594 0.56 25.22 -0.54
C ASP A 594 -0.33 24.82 0.64
N THR A 595 0.22 24.74 1.85
CA THR A 595 -0.56 24.52 3.07
C THR A 595 0.24 24.88 4.34
N ALA A 596 -0.46 25.12 5.45
CA ALA A 596 0.13 25.31 6.77
C ALA A 596 -0.76 24.70 7.85
N TYR A 597 -0.19 23.92 8.77
CA TYR A 597 -0.95 23.32 9.87
C TYR A 597 -0.11 23.00 11.11
N TYR A 598 -0.77 22.95 12.26
CA TYR A 598 -0.18 22.44 13.49
C TYR A 598 -0.35 20.92 13.60
N SER A 599 0.75 20.19 13.63
CA SER A 599 0.77 18.75 13.90
C SER A 599 0.73 18.50 15.41
N ASN A 600 -0.28 17.78 15.88
CA ASN A 600 -0.45 17.37 17.28
C ASN A 600 0.49 16.21 17.65
N SER A 601 0.87 15.36 16.68
CA SER A 601 1.87 14.30 16.86
C SER A 601 3.27 14.87 17.03
N LYS A 602 3.72 15.71 16.10
CA LYS A 602 5.07 16.31 16.12
C LYS A 602 5.15 17.62 16.94
N ARG A 603 4.01 18.14 17.42
CA ARG A 603 3.86 19.34 18.28
C ARG A 603 4.45 20.63 17.73
N ASN A 604 4.39 20.81 16.42
CA ASN A 604 4.96 21.96 15.72
C ASN A 604 4.02 22.46 14.61
N LEU A 605 4.16 23.74 14.26
CA LEU A 605 3.51 24.37 13.11
C LEU A 605 4.40 24.20 11.87
N TYR A 606 3.86 23.57 10.82
CA TYR A 606 4.56 23.29 9.57
C TYR A 606 3.94 24.09 8.42
N PHE A 607 4.80 24.65 7.57
CA PHE A 607 4.45 25.26 6.28
C PHE A 607 5.02 24.35 5.18
N ILE A 608 4.23 24.01 4.17
CA ILE A 608 4.62 23.08 3.09
C ILE A 608 4.43 23.77 1.75
N LYS A 609 5.35 23.53 0.81
CA LYS A 609 5.28 23.97 -0.58
C LYS A 609 6.03 23.04 -1.52
N GLY A 610 5.32 22.52 -2.53
CA GLY A 610 5.83 21.44 -3.35
C GLY A 610 6.24 20.27 -2.45
N ASP A 611 7.52 19.92 -2.52
CA ASP A 611 8.11 18.90 -1.64
C ASP A 611 8.71 19.49 -0.35
N ASP A 612 8.91 20.80 -0.27
CA ASP A 612 9.70 21.50 0.75
C ASP A 612 8.89 21.87 2.00
N VAL A 613 9.52 21.79 3.17
CA VAL A 613 8.88 22.02 4.48
C VAL A 613 9.70 22.96 5.36
N TRP A 614 9.00 23.90 5.97
CA TRP A 614 9.50 24.76 7.03
C TRP A 614 8.72 24.51 8.32
N VAL A 615 9.38 24.71 9.46
CA VAL A 615 8.78 24.67 10.80
C VAL A 615 8.91 26.04 11.46
N ASP A 616 7.87 26.48 12.17
CA ASP A 616 8.00 27.65 13.07
C ASP A 616 8.59 27.19 14.40
N GLU A 617 9.90 27.39 14.59
CA GLU A 617 10.62 26.93 15.79
C GLU A 617 10.34 27.77 17.05
N LEU A 618 9.57 28.87 16.93
CA LEU A 618 9.02 29.61 18.07
C LEU A 618 7.57 29.21 18.41
N PHE A 619 6.91 28.39 17.57
CA PHE A 619 5.54 27.97 17.80
C PHE A 619 5.44 26.88 18.87
N SER A 620 5.14 27.29 20.10
CA SER A 620 4.78 26.37 21.18
C SER A 620 3.46 26.79 21.83
N SER A 621 2.58 25.82 22.05
CA SER A 621 1.24 26.01 22.62
C SER A 621 1.23 26.66 24.02
N ASN A 622 2.33 26.49 24.76
CA ASN A 622 2.52 27.03 26.10
C ASN A 622 3.37 28.32 26.13
N SER A 623 3.88 28.76 24.98
CA SER A 623 4.74 29.93 24.89
C SER A 623 3.95 31.24 25.05
N ASN A 624 4.58 32.22 25.71
CA ASN A 624 4.14 33.62 25.69
C ASN A 624 4.84 34.42 24.56
N SER A 625 5.67 33.78 23.75
CA SER A 625 6.21 34.39 22.52
C SER A 625 5.10 34.50 21.49
N HIS A 626 4.91 35.71 20.98
CA HIS A 626 3.98 36.02 19.90
C HIS A 626 4.68 36.04 18.53
N GLY A 627 6.02 36.04 18.53
CA GLY A 627 6.82 36.00 17.31
C GLY A 627 6.81 34.63 16.64
N HIS A 628 7.24 34.62 15.38
CA HIS A 628 7.40 33.45 14.52
C HIS A 628 8.84 33.39 14.01
N ARG A 629 9.38 32.21 13.72
CA ARG A 629 10.68 32.07 13.05
C ARG A 629 10.72 30.77 12.24
N MET A 630 10.76 30.90 10.92
CA MET A 630 10.65 29.77 9.99
C MET A 630 12.02 29.17 9.70
N LYS A 631 12.16 27.87 9.97
CA LYS A 631 13.36 27.09 9.69
C LYS A 631 13.03 25.98 8.69
N TYR A 632 13.83 25.84 7.64
CA TYR A 632 13.72 24.73 6.70
C TYR A 632 14.11 23.42 7.37
N VAL A 633 13.32 22.38 7.13
CA VAL A 633 13.49 21.04 7.75
C VAL A 633 13.57 19.90 6.72
N GLY A 634 13.75 20.24 5.44
CA GLY A 634 13.85 19.25 4.37
C GLY A 634 12.53 19.00 3.66
N LYS A 635 12.36 17.77 3.18
CA LYS A 635 11.25 17.35 2.32
C LYS A 635 10.14 16.65 3.12
N TRP A 636 8.87 16.84 2.75
CA TRP A 636 7.74 16.31 3.53
C TRP A 636 7.76 14.78 3.62
N TYR A 637 8.24 14.08 2.59
CA TYR A 637 8.33 12.62 2.56
C TYR A 637 9.38 12.04 3.52
N ASN A 638 10.24 12.88 4.12
CA ASN A 638 11.13 12.48 5.22
C ASN A 638 10.47 12.63 6.61
N LEU A 639 9.30 13.26 6.68
CA LEU A 639 8.53 13.53 7.91
C LEU A 639 7.21 12.73 7.97
N TRP A 640 6.61 12.46 6.81
CA TRP A 640 5.40 11.67 6.65
C TRP A 640 5.61 10.66 5.52
N PHE A 641 5.80 9.39 5.89
CA PHE A 641 6.20 8.33 4.95
C PHE A 641 5.02 7.73 4.18
N TYR A 642 5.30 7.12 3.03
CA TYR A 642 4.35 6.27 2.27
C TYR A 642 3.05 6.98 1.85
N ILE A 643 3.14 8.26 1.48
CA ILE A 643 2.05 9.01 0.83
C ILE A 643 2.31 9.02 -0.67
N CYS A 644 1.72 8.07 -1.39
CA CYS A 644 1.93 7.87 -2.83
C CYS A 644 0.62 7.93 -3.61
N ASP A 645 0.67 8.38 -4.86
CA ASP A 645 -0.45 8.21 -5.79
C ASP A 645 -0.49 6.74 -6.25
N ALA A 646 -1.56 6.03 -5.90
CA ALA A 646 -1.66 4.60 -6.20
C ALA A 646 -2.15 4.28 -7.62
N ASP A 647 -2.85 5.22 -8.26
CA ASP A 647 -3.49 5.04 -9.57
C ASP A 647 -2.74 5.84 -10.65
N CYS A 648 -2.69 5.33 -11.88
CA CYS A 648 -2.02 6.04 -12.97
C CYS A 648 -2.80 7.30 -13.39
N PRO A 649 -2.13 8.46 -13.61
CA PRO A 649 -2.76 9.61 -14.24
C PRO A 649 -3.20 9.25 -15.68
N ALA A 650 -4.35 9.80 -16.07
CA ALA A 650 -5.05 9.52 -17.32
C ALA A 650 -4.30 9.97 -18.59
#